data_AF-A0A087D3I2-F1
#
_entry.id   AF-A0A087D3I2-F1
#
_cell.length_a   1.000
_cell.length_b   1.000
_cell.length_c   1.000
_cell.angle_alpha   90.00
_cell.angle_beta   90.00
_cell.angle_gamma   90.00
#
_symmetry.space_group_name_H-M   'P 1'
#
loop_
_entity.id
_entity.type
_entity.pdbx_description
1 polymer ?
#
loop_
_entity_poly.entity_id
_entity_poly.type
_entity_poly.pdbx_seq_one_letter_code
_entity_poly.pdbx_strand_id
1 'polypeptide(L)'
;MTNTTEQVRQPWMHDMKPLVVAPAQLWSDADGAVDAREPHAGAASIAGFYVGDTRLISRIVPAVNGETPTALAWHSPGTGRSVTSMVARNIDGPTVDPQIRVDERRELAPDALAERFVLRSNLDVDREIEFSVRLRFDMASMQEVKGGAPSAAARDGKVSVALEEGGRVARASYGDLVVAVAPTQADGAQGDEPASISVDGLEIGVVWRLSVPARGTADAGVHIAVSAPRNAVSAAHADCPWANVRVASADNRVADWVNASLRDLDGLRMSIPALPNDEFLAAGAPWFFTLFGRDSLWAARFMLPLTTRTAMGTLRTLAHFQATASDPQTNADPGKIMHELRAEPLVQTGAFDDGTALPPLYYGTIDATELWIILLAEAARWGAPESEVRALLPNLEAAMAWMRDWGDCDGDGFLEYIDRTGHGLSNQGWKDSGDSVRWNDGRIAEGPIALCEVQGYAYQAAVLGADLLERFGRPGAGEWREWAARLKTRFNEAFWVNDGQGRYPAIALDVNKKPVDSLTSNVGHLLGTGILDEDSVRDVVARLSGDDMLSGYGVRTMSSLAGGYWPQSYHCGSVWAHDSAIVMNGLRAEGYVDEALRVAEGLVAAAASFGYQIPELYSGDPAVDADGVAAGGPAAYPAACHPQAWSAASSVCVLALLLGLEPDVGAGADAPVDSPLARGLRLER
;
A
#
# COMPACT_ATOMS: atom_id res chain seq x y z
N MET A 1 13.36 42.19 -8.98
CA MET A 1 12.92 41.10 -8.07
C MET A 1 12.18 40.12 -8.96
N THR A 2 12.88 39.08 -9.40
CA THR A 2 12.30 37.99 -10.18
C THR A 2 11.31 37.25 -9.29
N ASN A 3 10.02 37.33 -9.61
CA ASN A 3 9.01 36.40 -9.10
C ASN A 3 9.40 35.00 -9.59
N THR A 4 10.25 34.29 -8.86
CA THR A 4 10.27 32.84 -8.91
C THR A 4 8.96 32.39 -8.29
N THR A 5 7.97 32.07 -9.13
CA THR A 5 6.86 31.21 -8.74
C THR A 5 7.47 29.98 -8.07
N GLU A 6 7.24 29.85 -6.77
CA GLU A 6 7.72 28.72 -6.00
C GLU A 6 7.12 27.45 -6.62
N GLN A 7 7.98 26.57 -7.13
CA GLN A 7 7.54 25.35 -7.80
C GLN A 7 6.81 24.48 -6.76
N VAL A 8 5.56 24.12 -7.03
CA VAL A 8 4.81 23.18 -6.18
C VAL A 8 5.52 21.84 -6.19
N ARG A 9 5.76 21.27 -5.01
CA ARG A 9 6.48 20.01 -4.81
C ARG A 9 5.54 18.98 -4.20
N GLN A 10 5.72 17.71 -4.59
CA GLN A 10 5.07 16.59 -3.93
C GLN A 10 5.48 16.56 -2.45
N PRO A 11 4.51 16.40 -1.52
CA PRO A 11 4.81 16.14 -0.12
C PRO A 11 5.59 14.86 0.11
N TRP A 12 6.55 14.89 1.03
CA TRP A 12 7.26 13.70 1.50
C TRP A 12 6.68 13.24 2.84
N MET A 13 6.92 11.97 3.18
CA MET A 13 6.30 11.28 4.31
C MET A 13 7.20 10.20 4.95
N HIS A 14 8.48 10.14 4.56
CA HIS A 14 9.46 9.13 4.98
C HIS A 14 9.63 8.88 6.48
N ASP A 15 9.32 9.85 7.34
CA ASP A 15 9.44 9.79 8.80
C ASP A 15 8.10 10.09 9.52
N MET A 16 7.01 10.19 8.76
CA MET A 16 5.68 10.43 9.32
C MET A 16 5.10 9.15 9.92
N LYS A 17 4.12 9.33 10.81
CA LYS A 17 3.52 8.28 11.63
C LYS A 17 2.07 8.04 11.24
N PRO A 18 1.77 6.93 10.53
CA PRO A 18 0.41 6.59 10.16
C PRO A 18 -0.34 5.87 11.28
N LEU A 19 -1.64 6.12 11.36
CA LEU A 19 -2.63 5.16 11.87
C LEU A 19 -3.61 4.87 10.75
N VAL A 20 -3.88 3.59 10.49
CA VAL A 20 -4.81 3.16 9.43
C VAL A 20 -5.85 2.19 10.00
N VAL A 21 -7.11 2.48 9.70
CA VAL A 21 -8.26 1.60 9.89
C VAL A 21 -9.20 1.87 8.74
N ALA A 22 -9.08 1.09 7.68
CA ALA A 22 -9.75 1.36 6.41
C ALA A 22 -11.27 1.61 6.56
N PRO A 23 -11.83 2.62 5.87
CA PRO A 23 -11.17 3.53 4.92
C PRO A 23 -10.61 4.82 5.56
N ALA A 24 -10.43 4.83 6.88
CA ALA A 24 -9.88 5.97 7.62
C ALA A 24 -8.37 5.88 7.80
N GLN A 25 -7.71 7.04 7.74
CA GLN A 25 -6.28 7.16 8.04
C GLN A 25 -5.99 8.48 8.76
N LEU A 26 -5.03 8.45 9.68
CA LEU A 26 -4.51 9.63 10.38
C LEU A 26 -3.00 9.69 10.20
N TRP A 27 -2.52 10.83 9.68
CA TRP A 27 -1.12 11.10 9.45
C TRP A 27 -0.61 12.15 10.43
N SER A 28 0.44 11.80 11.16
CA SER A 28 1.10 12.69 12.12
C SER A 28 2.57 12.86 11.75
N ASP A 29 3.16 14.01 12.09
CA ASP A 29 4.60 14.22 11.98
C ASP A 29 5.38 13.31 12.93
N ALA A 30 6.72 13.31 12.80
CA ALA A 30 7.61 12.48 13.62
C ALA A 30 7.48 12.70 15.13
N ASP A 31 6.96 13.85 15.57
CA ASP A 31 6.67 14.16 16.98
C ASP A 31 5.22 13.81 17.41
N GLY A 32 4.37 13.34 16.50
CA GLY A 32 2.96 13.00 16.74
C GLY A 32 1.99 14.16 16.48
N ALA A 33 2.47 15.34 16.10
CA ALA A 33 1.64 16.47 15.76
C ALA A 33 0.84 16.22 14.48
N VAL A 34 -0.35 16.83 14.39
CA VAL A 34 -1.17 16.85 13.17
C VAL A 34 -1.37 18.31 12.81
N ASP A 35 -0.47 18.90 12.03
CA ASP A 35 -0.58 20.28 11.59
C ASP A 35 -0.03 20.50 10.17
N ALA A 36 -0.90 20.40 9.17
CA ALA A 36 -0.50 20.57 7.77
C ALA A 36 -0.15 22.01 7.37
N ARG A 37 -0.23 23.00 8.28
CA ARG A 37 0.22 24.37 8.00
C ARG A 37 1.74 24.48 7.98
N GLU A 38 2.39 23.67 8.81
CA GLU A 38 3.85 23.63 8.85
C GLU A 38 4.34 22.76 7.68
N PRO A 39 5.26 23.27 6.85
CA PRO A 39 5.83 22.48 5.78
C PRO A 39 6.56 21.25 6.33
N HIS A 40 6.36 20.11 5.68
CA HIS A 40 7.12 18.89 5.95
C HIS A 40 8.17 18.71 4.84
N ALA A 41 9.43 18.50 5.24
CA ALA A 41 10.57 18.34 4.31
C ALA A 41 10.67 19.43 3.21
N GLY A 42 10.26 20.67 3.50
CA GLY A 42 10.30 21.79 2.56
C GLY A 42 9.21 21.78 1.48
N ALA A 43 8.12 21.04 1.69
CA ALA A 43 6.91 21.04 0.87
C ALA A 43 5.64 21.07 1.75
N ALA A 44 4.46 21.09 1.14
CA ALA A 44 3.20 20.96 1.88
C ALA A 44 3.17 19.64 2.68
N SER A 45 2.56 19.64 3.85
CA SER A 45 2.48 18.45 4.71
C SER A 45 1.21 17.63 4.43
N ILE A 46 1.33 16.30 4.55
CA ILE A 46 0.21 15.35 4.49
C ILE A 46 -0.46 15.13 5.85
N ALA A 47 -0.01 15.81 6.91
CA ALA A 47 -0.61 15.63 8.22
C ALA A 47 -2.13 15.86 8.16
N GLY A 48 -2.90 14.98 8.81
CA GLY A 48 -4.35 15.12 8.83
C GLY A 48 -5.11 13.81 9.02
N PHE A 49 -6.41 13.96 9.25
CA PHE A 49 -7.38 12.88 9.32
C PHE A 49 -8.15 12.80 8.00
N TYR A 50 -8.21 11.60 7.43
CA TYR A 50 -8.81 11.31 6.14
C TYR A 50 -9.82 10.17 6.28
N VAL A 51 -10.84 10.19 5.42
CA VAL A 51 -11.74 9.05 5.20
C VAL A 51 -11.97 8.93 3.70
N GLY A 52 -11.63 7.78 3.12
CA GLY A 52 -11.56 7.62 1.67
C GLY A 52 -10.51 8.55 1.04
N ASP A 53 -10.81 9.09 -0.14
CA ASP A 53 -9.89 9.97 -0.89
C ASP A 53 -9.93 11.45 -0.45
N THR A 54 -10.39 11.77 0.77
CA THR A 54 -10.55 13.14 1.25
C THR A 54 -9.85 13.37 2.59
N ARG A 55 -8.99 14.39 2.68
CA ARG A 55 -8.52 14.93 3.96
C ARG A 55 -9.62 15.78 4.58
N LEU A 56 -10.16 15.31 5.69
CA LEU A 56 -11.24 15.99 6.40
C LEU A 56 -10.69 17.13 7.26
N ILE A 57 -9.66 16.80 8.04
CA ILE A 57 -9.06 17.69 9.04
C ILE A 57 -7.56 17.77 8.75
N SER A 58 -7.08 18.98 8.48
CA SER A 58 -5.67 19.29 8.22
C SER A 58 -4.89 19.64 9.49
N ARG A 59 -5.59 19.89 10.60
CA ARG A 59 -4.95 20.26 11.86
C ARG A 59 -5.73 19.79 13.07
N ILE A 60 -5.02 19.23 14.03
CA ILE A 60 -5.48 18.86 15.35
C ILE A 60 -4.39 19.29 16.34
N VAL A 61 -4.63 20.38 17.07
CA VAL A 61 -3.62 20.92 17.99
C VAL A 61 -4.19 21.11 19.39
N PRO A 62 -3.70 20.34 20.39
CA PRO A 62 -4.02 20.57 21.78
C PRO A 62 -3.21 21.75 22.33
N ALA A 63 -3.73 22.43 23.35
CA ALA A 63 -3.02 23.45 24.10
C ALA A 63 -3.39 23.42 25.58
N VAL A 64 -2.38 23.64 26.42
CA VAL A 64 -2.49 23.83 27.87
C VAL A 64 -2.19 25.31 28.15
N ASN A 65 -3.15 26.06 28.68
CA ASN A 65 -3.05 27.51 28.92
C ASN A 65 -2.51 28.28 27.70
N GLY A 66 -3.00 27.93 26.50
CA GLY A 66 -2.63 28.58 25.23
C GLY A 66 -1.34 28.09 24.56
N GLU A 67 -0.55 27.22 25.19
CA GLU A 67 0.68 26.66 24.61
C GLU A 67 0.54 25.16 24.28
N THR A 68 1.01 24.74 23.10
CA THR A 68 1.05 23.33 22.71
C THR A 68 2.05 22.57 23.58
N PRO A 69 1.66 21.47 24.25
CA PRO A 69 2.60 20.66 25.03
C PRO A 69 3.66 20.03 24.12
N THR A 70 4.88 19.87 24.63
CA THR A 70 6.01 19.32 23.86
C THR A 70 6.01 17.80 23.89
N ALA A 71 6.01 17.15 22.73
CA ALA A 71 6.07 15.70 22.62
C ALA A 71 7.44 15.14 23.03
N LEU A 72 7.41 14.00 23.73
CA LEU A 72 8.58 13.27 24.22
C LEU A 72 8.69 11.88 23.60
N ALA A 73 7.55 11.23 23.36
CA ALA A 73 7.50 9.89 22.82
C ALA A 73 6.16 9.64 22.15
N TRP A 74 6.16 8.76 21.14
CA TRP A 74 4.96 8.26 20.49
C TRP A 74 5.08 6.75 20.31
N HIS A 75 3.97 6.04 20.47
CA HIS A 75 3.91 4.62 20.17
C HIS A 75 2.53 4.21 19.65
N SER A 76 2.49 3.15 18.84
CA SER A 76 1.26 2.54 18.33
C SER A 76 1.06 1.15 18.96
N PRO A 77 0.29 1.02 20.05
CA PRO A 77 0.13 -0.25 20.76
C PRO A 77 -0.76 -1.26 20.04
N GLY A 78 -1.46 -0.86 18.97
CA GLY A 78 -2.35 -1.73 18.22
C GLY A 78 -2.95 -1.01 17.00
N THR A 79 -3.64 -1.76 16.14
CA THR A 79 -4.31 -1.23 14.94
C THR A 79 -5.22 -0.05 15.30
N GLY A 80 -5.05 1.07 14.60
CA GLY A 80 -5.83 2.28 14.82
C GLY A 80 -5.57 3.02 16.14
N ARG A 81 -4.56 2.66 16.94
CA ARG A 81 -4.33 3.27 18.26
C ARG A 81 -2.96 3.91 18.34
N SER A 82 -2.87 5.12 18.87
CA SER A 82 -1.59 5.72 19.26
C SER A 82 -1.65 6.31 20.65
N VAL A 83 -0.47 6.46 21.25
CA VAL A 83 -0.27 7.25 22.46
C VAL A 83 0.92 8.18 22.26
N THR A 84 0.70 9.47 22.46
CA THR A 84 1.75 10.50 22.47
C THR A 84 1.93 10.99 23.91
N SER A 85 3.14 10.85 24.45
CA SER A 85 3.50 11.39 25.75
C SER A 85 4.10 12.78 25.58
N MET A 86 3.51 13.79 26.22
CA MET A 86 3.90 15.19 26.11
C MET A 86 4.05 15.85 27.49
N VAL A 87 4.69 17.02 27.53
CA VAL A 87 4.82 17.84 28.75
C VAL A 87 4.41 19.29 28.50
N ALA A 88 3.67 19.87 29.44
CA ALA A 88 3.37 21.30 29.43
C ALA A 88 4.49 22.07 30.13
N ARG A 89 5.18 22.96 29.40
CA ARG A 89 6.34 23.71 29.90
C ARG A 89 5.99 25.09 30.46
N ASN A 90 4.77 25.53 30.22
CA ASN A 90 4.26 26.85 30.61
C ASN A 90 3.56 26.87 31.98
N ILE A 91 3.72 25.83 32.78
CA ILE A 91 3.18 25.74 34.14
C ILE A 91 4.35 25.66 35.11
N ASP A 92 4.51 26.70 35.92
CA ASP A 92 5.60 26.79 36.90
C ASP A 92 5.51 25.70 37.96
N GLY A 93 6.68 25.12 38.25
CA GLY A 93 6.89 24.12 39.29
C GLY A 93 8.02 24.50 40.25
N PRO A 94 8.24 23.72 41.32
CA PRO A 94 9.31 23.94 42.29
C PRO A 94 10.71 23.65 41.73
N THR A 95 10.81 23.02 40.56
CA THR A 95 12.05 22.60 39.89
C THR A 95 12.03 22.99 38.41
N VAL A 96 13.17 22.83 37.74
CA VAL A 96 13.28 23.02 36.28
C VAL A 96 12.52 21.96 35.47
N ASP A 97 12.25 20.80 36.05
CA ASP A 97 11.52 19.71 35.39
C ASP A 97 10.03 20.05 35.23
N PRO A 98 9.41 19.82 34.05
CA PRO A 98 7.98 20.01 33.84
C PRO A 98 7.14 19.16 34.81
N GLN A 99 6.13 19.78 35.42
CA GLN A 99 5.31 19.12 36.45
C GLN A 99 3.93 18.65 35.96
N ILE A 100 3.57 18.98 34.71
CA ILE A 100 2.34 18.51 34.07
C ILE A 100 2.70 17.68 32.85
N ARG A 101 2.30 16.41 32.88
CA ARG A 101 2.39 15.49 31.74
C ARG A 101 1.03 15.39 31.07
N VAL A 102 1.02 15.33 29.74
CA VAL A 102 -0.18 15.11 28.92
C VAL A 102 0.02 13.84 28.12
N ASP A 103 -0.80 12.82 28.37
CA ASP A 103 -0.85 11.62 27.52
C ASP A 103 -2.02 11.78 26.53
N GLU A 104 -1.72 12.03 25.26
CA GLU A 104 -2.70 11.98 24.18
C GLU A 104 -2.89 10.53 23.73
N ARG A 105 -4.12 10.10 23.59
CA ARG A 105 -4.51 8.77 23.12
C ARG A 105 -5.46 8.96 21.96
N ARG A 106 -5.11 8.41 20.81
CA ARG A 106 -5.97 8.41 19.63
C ARG A 106 -6.49 7.00 19.36
N GLU A 107 -7.77 6.90 19.07
CA GLU A 107 -8.43 5.68 18.60
C GLU A 107 -9.15 5.99 17.29
N LEU A 108 -8.64 5.41 16.21
CA LEU A 108 -9.15 5.53 14.86
C LEU A 108 -10.12 4.37 14.59
N ALA A 109 -11.28 4.69 14.06
CA ALA A 109 -12.27 3.76 13.54
C ALA A 109 -12.55 4.10 12.07
N PRO A 110 -13.21 3.20 11.30
CA PRO A 110 -13.50 3.43 9.89
C PRO A 110 -14.21 4.75 9.56
N ASP A 111 -15.02 5.23 10.49
CA ASP A 111 -15.88 6.40 10.36
C ASP A 111 -15.74 7.38 11.55
N ALA A 112 -14.69 7.23 12.37
CA ALA A 112 -14.48 8.13 13.50
C ALA A 112 -13.03 8.24 13.96
N LEU A 113 -12.73 9.35 14.63
CA LEU A 113 -11.51 9.56 15.40
C LEU A 113 -11.90 9.99 16.81
N ALA A 114 -11.45 9.25 17.82
CA ALA A 114 -11.54 9.65 19.22
C ALA A 114 -10.16 10.10 19.71
N GLU A 115 -10.11 11.29 20.32
CA GLU A 115 -8.91 11.82 20.95
C GLU A 115 -9.16 12.08 22.42
N ARG A 116 -8.32 11.50 23.27
CA ARG A 116 -8.38 11.68 24.71
C ARG A 116 -7.04 12.16 25.24
N PHE A 117 -7.07 13.18 26.07
CA PHE A 117 -5.91 13.81 26.70
C PHE A 117 -5.99 13.61 28.21
N VAL A 118 -5.03 12.90 28.78
CA VAL A 118 -4.93 12.69 30.23
C VAL A 118 -3.84 13.61 30.78
N LEU A 119 -4.24 14.60 31.56
CA LEU A 119 -3.33 15.52 32.25
C LEU A 119 -2.99 14.94 33.62
N ARG A 120 -1.70 14.82 33.93
CA ARG A 120 -1.20 14.32 35.22
C ARG A 120 -0.35 15.39 35.89
N SER A 121 -0.69 15.73 37.13
CA SER A 121 0.05 16.71 37.93
C SER A 121 1.01 16.04 38.90
N ASN A 122 2.24 16.52 38.94
CA ASN A 122 3.21 16.21 40.00
C ASN A 122 3.32 17.34 41.04
N LEU A 123 2.38 18.30 41.04
CA LEU A 123 2.36 19.40 42.00
C LEU A 123 1.62 18.99 43.28
N ASP A 124 1.98 19.62 44.40
CA ASP A 124 1.31 19.44 45.71
C ASP A 124 0.09 20.33 45.90
N VAL A 125 -0.32 21.04 44.84
CA VAL A 125 -1.48 21.93 44.84
C VAL A 125 -2.33 21.65 43.61
N ASP A 126 -3.64 21.84 43.76
CA ASP A 126 -4.59 21.81 42.65
C ASP A 126 -4.24 22.91 41.65
N ARG A 127 -4.44 22.62 40.37
CA ARG A 127 -4.18 23.57 39.28
C ARG A 127 -5.39 23.69 38.38
N GLU A 128 -5.83 24.93 38.20
CA GLU A 128 -6.79 25.29 37.17
C GLU A 128 -6.05 25.43 35.83
N ILE A 129 -6.49 24.68 34.84
CA ILE A 129 -5.92 24.62 33.50
C ILE A 129 -7.02 24.88 32.48
N GLU A 130 -6.79 25.82 31.58
CA GLU A 130 -7.54 25.90 30.33
C GLU A 130 -6.93 24.93 29.33
N PHE A 131 -7.64 23.83 29.06
CA PHE A 131 -7.26 22.89 28.03
C PHE A 131 -8.09 23.16 26.77
N SER A 132 -7.46 23.15 25.60
CA SER A 132 -8.19 23.34 24.34
C SER A 132 -7.67 22.43 23.23
N VAL A 133 -8.55 22.11 22.29
CA VAL A 133 -8.22 21.42 21.04
C VAL A 133 -8.74 22.27 19.88
N ARG A 134 -7.86 22.56 18.92
CA ARG A 134 -8.23 23.28 17.68
C ARG A 134 -8.17 22.35 16.48
N LEU A 135 -9.28 22.26 15.77
CA LEU A 135 -9.45 21.46 14.55
C LEU A 135 -9.58 22.39 13.34
N ARG A 136 -8.92 22.09 12.22
CA ARG A 136 -9.09 22.83 10.95
C ARG A 136 -9.54 21.89 9.83
N PHE A 137 -10.63 22.25 9.16
CA PHE A 137 -11.19 21.49 8.05
C PHE A 137 -10.73 22.07 6.71
N ASP A 138 -10.40 21.21 5.74
CA ASP A 138 -10.08 21.65 4.38
C ASP A 138 -10.74 20.82 3.28
N MET A 139 -11.13 19.57 3.53
CA MET A 139 -11.77 18.71 2.52
C MET A 139 -10.93 18.59 1.24
N ALA A 140 -9.60 18.53 1.40
CA ALA A 140 -8.67 18.38 0.28
C ALA A 140 -8.82 16.99 -0.34
N SER A 141 -8.88 16.91 -1.67
CA SER A 141 -8.82 15.63 -2.37
C SER A 141 -7.43 15.00 -2.26
N MET A 142 -7.36 13.67 -2.40
CA MET A 142 -6.09 12.94 -2.38
C MET A 142 -5.10 13.45 -3.44
N GLN A 143 -5.57 13.87 -4.61
CA GLN A 143 -4.70 14.39 -5.67
C GLN A 143 -4.16 15.78 -5.35
N GLU A 144 -4.95 16.64 -4.70
CA GLU A 144 -4.44 17.93 -4.22
C GLU A 144 -3.36 17.72 -3.18
N VAL A 145 -3.59 16.83 -2.21
CA VAL A 145 -2.59 16.49 -1.19
C VAL A 145 -1.34 15.90 -1.85
N LYS A 146 -1.47 14.87 -2.69
CA LYS A 146 -0.34 14.22 -3.39
C LYS A 146 0.43 15.20 -4.26
N GLY A 147 -0.27 16.12 -4.93
CA GLY A 147 0.33 17.17 -5.75
C GLY A 147 0.94 18.31 -4.95
N GLY A 148 0.74 18.40 -3.64
CA GLY A 148 1.16 19.54 -2.80
C GLY A 148 0.34 20.81 -3.05
N ALA A 149 -0.83 20.68 -3.65
CA ALA A 149 -1.74 21.77 -3.96
C ALA A 149 -2.68 22.08 -2.76
N PRO A 150 -3.08 23.35 -2.58
CA PRO A 150 -4.08 23.70 -1.57
C PRO A 150 -5.47 23.20 -1.95
N SER A 151 -6.31 22.90 -0.94
CA SER A 151 -7.71 22.49 -1.15
C SER A 151 -8.52 23.52 -1.93
N ALA A 152 -9.04 23.13 -3.08
CA ALA A 152 -10.02 23.89 -3.83
C ALA A 152 -11.35 23.99 -3.09
N ALA A 153 -11.78 22.94 -2.38
CA ALA A 153 -13.03 22.95 -1.61
C ALA A 153 -13.04 24.05 -0.55
N ALA A 154 -11.94 24.19 0.21
CA ALA A 154 -11.77 25.25 1.20
C ALA A 154 -11.63 26.63 0.54
N ARG A 155 -10.79 26.75 -0.48
CA ARG A 155 -10.54 28.02 -1.19
C ARG A 155 -11.81 28.59 -1.84
N ASP A 156 -12.62 27.71 -2.44
CA ASP A 156 -13.82 28.10 -3.18
C ASP A 156 -15.06 28.26 -2.25
N GLY A 157 -14.89 28.14 -0.93
CA GLY A 157 -15.97 28.32 0.06
C GLY A 157 -17.04 27.23 0.02
N LYS A 158 -16.68 26.01 -0.42
CA LYS A 158 -17.61 24.86 -0.51
C LYS A 158 -17.72 24.07 0.80
N VAL A 159 -16.82 24.31 1.75
CA VAL A 159 -16.85 23.72 3.09
C VAL A 159 -17.66 24.63 4.01
N SER A 160 -18.65 24.06 4.70
CA SER A 160 -19.41 24.79 5.72
C SER A 160 -19.13 24.23 7.11
N VAL A 161 -18.98 25.10 8.11
CA VAL A 161 -18.81 24.72 9.52
C VAL A 161 -19.82 25.49 10.36
N ALA A 162 -20.57 24.78 11.21
CA ALA A 162 -21.61 25.38 12.04
C ALA A 162 -21.76 24.67 13.39
N LEU A 163 -22.30 25.40 14.37
CA LEU A 163 -22.74 24.81 15.64
C LEU A 163 -24.13 24.19 15.47
N GLU A 164 -24.33 23.03 16.08
CA GLU A 164 -25.59 22.31 16.16
C GLU A 164 -25.94 22.00 17.63
N GLU A 165 -27.15 21.47 17.86
CA GLU A 165 -27.63 21.02 19.18
C GLU A 165 -27.52 22.04 20.33
N GLY A 166 -27.66 23.33 20.00
CA GLY A 166 -27.51 24.41 20.99
C GLY A 166 -26.05 24.63 21.43
N GLY A 167 -25.08 24.34 20.56
CA GLY A 167 -23.65 24.56 20.79
C GLY A 167 -22.91 23.38 21.41
N ARG A 168 -23.54 22.19 21.47
CA ARG A 168 -22.95 20.95 22.02
C ARG A 168 -22.23 20.09 20.99
N VAL A 169 -22.52 20.32 19.71
CA VAL A 169 -21.88 19.64 18.59
C VAL A 169 -21.50 20.71 17.57
N ALA A 170 -20.35 20.58 16.93
CA ALA A 170 -20.02 21.34 15.74
C ALA A 170 -19.96 20.40 14.54
N ARG A 171 -20.40 20.90 13.39
CA ARG A 171 -20.51 20.12 12.16
C ARG A 171 -19.78 20.81 11.03
N ALA A 172 -18.90 20.08 10.34
CA ALA A 172 -18.36 20.45 9.05
C ALA A 172 -19.03 19.62 7.94
N SER A 173 -19.26 20.21 6.77
CA SER A 173 -19.83 19.50 5.62
C SER A 173 -19.28 19.96 4.27
N TYR A 174 -19.27 19.03 3.32
CA TYR A 174 -18.94 19.24 1.91
C TYR A 174 -19.79 18.31 1.04
N GLY A 175 -20.79 18.86 0.35
CA GLY A 175 -21.82 18.04 -0.29
C GLY A 175 -22.60 17.22 0.74
N ASP A 176 -22.56 15.90 0.61
CA ASP A 176 -23.17 14.92 1.53
C ASP A 176 -22.17 14.33 2.55
N LEU A 177 -20.88 14.68 2.45
CA LEU A 177 -19.87 14.36 3.45
C LEU A 177 -20.12 15.23 4.69
N VAL A 178 -20.19 14.59 5.84
CA VAL A 178 -20.47 15.24 7.12
C VAL A 178 -19.46 14.80 8.16
N VAL A 179 -18.92 15.75 8.90
CA VAL A 179 -18.06 15.49 10.07
C VAL A 179 -18.67 16.19 11.29
N ALA A 180 -19.01 15.42 12.32
CA ALA A 180 -19.54 15.92 13.58
C ALA A 180 -18.48 15.84 14.67
N VAL A 181 -18.26 16.93 15.39
CA VAL A 181 -17.31 17.04 16.50
C VAL A 181 -18.08 17.27 17.79
N ALA A 182 -17.90 16.36 18.74
CA ALA A 182 -18.49 16.46 20.07
C ALA A 182 -17.41 16.32 21.16
N PRO A 183 -17.40 17.17 22.20
CA PRO A 183 -16.54 16.99 23.36
C PRO A 183 -16.98 15.73 24.12
N THR A 184 -16.01 14.96 24.63
CA THR A 184 -16.29 13.88 25.58
C THR A 184 -16.52 14.46 26.97
N GLN A 185 -17.20 13.70 27.83
CA GLN A 185 -17.27 14.03 29.25
C GLN A 185 -15.85 14.10 29.83
N ALA A 186 -15.56 15.18 30.55
CA ALA A 186 -14.25 15.45 31.13
C ALA A 186 -14.24 15.17 32.64
N ASP A 187 -13.31 14.35 33.10
CA ASP A 187 -13.04 14.19 34.53
C ASP A 187 -12.17 15.36 35.01
N GLY A 188 -12.62 16.05 36.08
CA GLY A 188 -11.98 17.27 36.57
C GLY A 188 -12.53 18.56 35.96
N ALA A 189 -13.65 18.51 35.21
CA ALA A 189 -14.33 19.72 34.76
C ALA A 189 -14.80 20.58 35.94
N GLN A 190 -14.56 21.90 35.85
CA GLN A 190 -14.94 22.82 36.91
C GLN A 190 -16.47 23.00 36.98
N GLY A 191 -17.08 22.70 38.13
CA GLY A 191 -18.47 23.09 38.44
C GLY A 191 -19.56 22.45 37.56
N ASP A 192 -19.35 21.24 37.05
CA ASP A 192 -20.18 20.59 36.02
C ASP A 192 -20.31 21.42 34.72
N GLU A 193 -19.42 22.41 34.48
CA GLU A 193 -19.42 23.19 33.24
C GLU A 193 -19.01 22.31 32.05
N PRO A 194 -19.87 22.18 31.02
CA PRO A 194 -19.52 21.45 29.81
C PRO A 194 -18.44 22.20 29.02
N ALA A 195 -17.74 21.48 28.15
CA ALA A 195 -16.82 22.10 27.20
C ALA A 195 -17.55 23.15 26.36
N SER A 196 -16.87 24.27 26.08
CA SER A 196 -17.38 25.26 25.13
C SER A 196 -16.84 25.00 23.73
N ILE A 197 -17.68 25.16 22.71
CA ILE A 197 -17.33 24.99 21.32
C ILE A 197 -17.47 26.33 20.59
N SER A 198 -16.45 26.71 19.83
CA SER A 198 -16.45 27.89 18.97
C SER A 198 -16.16 27.49 17.52
N VAL A 199 -16.69 28.28 16.59
CA VAL A 199 -16.43 28.15 15.15
C VAL A 199 -15.86 29.46 14.64
N ASP A 200 -14.70 29.41 13.99
CA ASP A 200 -14.07 30.55 13.29
C ASP A 200 -13.67 30.13 11.87
N GLY A 201 -14.49 30.50 10.89
CA GLY A 201 -14.32 30.07 9.51
C GLY A 201 -14.36 28.55 9.36
N LEU A 202 -13.21 27.95 9.03
CA LEU A 202 -13.03 26.50 8.88
C LEU A 202 -12.42 25.84 10.13
N GLU A 203 -12.35 26.56 11.25
CA GLU A 203 -11.78 26.07 12.50
C GLU A 203 -12.85 25.84 13.55
N ILE A 204 -12.72 24.73 14.28
CA ILE A 204 -13.49 24.42 15.48
C ILE A 204 -12.53 24.48 16.66
N GLY A 205 -12.86 25.29 17.66
CA GLY A 205 -12.19 25.31 18.96
C GLY A 205 -13.05 24.63 20.02
N VAL A 206 -12.47 23.70 20.77
CA VAL A 206 -13.12 23.08 21.93
C VAL A 206 -12.29 23.39 23.17
N VAL A 207 -12.92 23.94 24.21
CA VAL A 207 -12.23 24.43 25.42
C VAL A 207 -12.87 23.87 26.69
N TRP A 208 -12.02 23.36 27.58
CA TRP A 208 -12.35 22.89 28.93
C TRP A 208 -11.62 23.73 29.98
N ARG A 209 -12.31 24.03 31.08
CA ARG A 209 -11.68 24.51 32.32
C ARG A 209 -11.57 23.31 33.27
N LEU A 210 -10.35 22.83 33.45
CA LEU A 210 -10.05 21.65 34.23
C LEU A 210 -9.42 22.04 35.56
N SER A 211 -9.93 21.48 36.65
CA SER A 211 -9.26 21.46 37.94
C SER A 211 -8.47 20.15 38.04
N VAL A 212 -7.15 20.23 37.86
CA VAL A 212 -6.25 19.07 37.99
C VAL A 212 -5.80 18.97 39.45
N PRO A 213 -6.20 17.93 40.19
CA PRO A 213 -5.88 17.84 41.62
C PRO A 213 -4.38 17.71 41.89
N ALA A 214 -3.95 18.10 43.08
CA ALA A 214 -2.61 17.84 43.60
C ALA A 214 -2.29 16.34 43.48
N ARG A 215 -1.15 16.01 42.85
CA ARG A 215 -0.74 14.62 42.56
C ARG A 215 -1.80 13.79 41.82
N GLY A 216 -2.76 14.45 41.18
CA GLY A 216 -3.94 13.85 40.58
C GLY A 216 -3.94 13.93 39.06
N THR A 217 -5.11 13.61 38.50
CA THR A 217 -5.34 13.57 37.06
C THR A 217 -6.65 14.24 36.69
N ALA A 218 -6.70 14.80 35.49
CA ALA A 218 -7.90 15.23 34.81
C ALA A 218 -7.85 14.71 33.36
N ASP A 219 -8.99 14.61 32.69
CA ASP A 219 -9.02 14.29 31.28
C ASP A 219 -10.09 15.04 30.49
N ALA A 220 -9.80 15.21 29.21
CA ALA A 220 -10.66 15.85 28.23
C ALA A 220 -10.47 15.15 26.88
N GLY A 221 -11.41 15.34 25.96
CA GLY A 221 -11.32 14.68 24.66
C GLY A 221 -12.37 15.14 23.67
N VAL A 222 -12.13 14.81 22.40
CA VAL A 222 -13.08 15.03 21.31
C VAL A 222 -13.39 13.70 20.63
N HIS A 223 -14.64 13.54 20.22
CA HIS A 223 -15.06 12.50 19.31
C HIS A 223 -15.47 13.14 17.99
N ILE A 224 -14.87 12.66 16.90
CA ILE A 224 -15.05 13.14 15.54
C ILE A 224 -15.70 12.01 14.76
N ALA A 225 -16.99 12.13 14.46
CA ALA A 225 -17.75 11.13 13.69
C ALA A 225 -17.92 11.59 12.24
N VAL A 226 -17.82 10.66 11.29
CA VAL A 226 -17.82 10.93 9.85
C VAL A 226 -18.95 10.15 9.18
N SER A 227 -19.68 10.81 8.28
CA SER A 227 -20.59 10.16 7.34
C SER A 227 -20.16 10.52 5.93
N ALA A 228 -19.74 9.50 5.17
CA ALA A 228 -19.19 9.63 3.81
C ALA A 228 -19.90 8.66 2.85
N PRO A 229 -21.19 8.87 2.52
CA PRO A 229 -22.01 7.89 1.79
C PRO A 229 -21.58 7.66 0.32
N ARG A 230 -20.75 8.54 -0.25
CA ARG A 230 -20.21 8.43 -1.62
C ARG A 230 -18.83 7.77 -1.71
N ASN A 231 -18.26 7.31 -0.61
CA ASN A 231 -17.02 6.54 -0.68
C ASN A 231 -17.22 5.27 -1.53
N ALA A 232 -16.28 5.02 -2.44
CA ALA A 232 -16.31 3.84 -3.29
C ALA A 232 -16.05 2.53 -2.51
N VAL A 233 -15.40 2.65 -1.35
CA VAL A 233 -15.01 1.54 -0.47
C VAL A 233 -15.53 1.77 0.94
N SER A 234 -15.77 0.68 1.64
CA SER A 234 -16.19 0.62 3.05
C SER A 234 -15.23 -0.26 3.85
N ALA A 235 -15.33 -0.22 5.18
CA ALA A 235 -14.61 -1.18 6.02
C ALA A 235 -15.03 -2.62 5.71
N ALA A 236 -14.12 -3.57 5.90
CA ALA A 236 -14.51 -4.98 5.90
C ALA A 236 -15.42 -5.28 7.11
N HIS A 237 -16.58 -5.92 6.88
CA HIS A 237 -17.50 -6.30 7.96
C HIS A 237 -17.10 -7.61 8.66
N ALA A 238 -16.39 -8.49 7.95
CA ALA A 238 -15.98 -9.78 8.51
C ALA A 238 -14.89 -9.61 9.56
N ASP A 239 -14.74 -10.58 10.47
CA ASP A 239 -13.61 -10.64 11.41
C ASP A 239 -12.31 -10.96 10.68
N CYS A 240 -11.16 -10.43 11.11
CA CYS A 240 -9.86 -10.70 10.47
C CYS A 240 -9.51 -12.20 10.44
N PRO A 241 -9.17 -12.80 9.28
CA PRO A 241 -8.96 -14.24 9.19
C PRO A 241 -7.65 -14.69 9.84
N TRP A 242 -6.75 -13.75 10.14
CA TRP A 242 -5.48 -13.98 10.83
C TRP A 242 -5.43 -13.28 12.21
N ALA A 243 -6.58 -12.90 12.79
CA ALA A 243 -6.64 -12.20 14.08
C ALA A 243 -5.86 -12.90 15.20
N ASN A 244 -5.93 -14.24 15.22
CA ASN A 244 -5.32 -15.14 16.18
C ASN A 244 -3.95 -15.69 15.74
N VAL A 245 -3.47 -15.34 14.55
CA VAL A 245 -2.16 -15.79 14.07
C VAL A 245 -1.07 -14.93 14.70
N ARG A 246 -0.10 -15.58 15.35
CA ARG A 246 1.14 -14.94 15.81
C ARG A 246 2.34 -15.75 15.38
N VAL A 247 3.41 -15.05 14.99
CA VAL A 247 4.70 -15.69 14.69
C VAL A 247 5.58 -15.56 15.91
N ALA A 248 6.17 -16.68 16.34
CA ALA A 248 7.23 -16.72 17.34
C ALA A 248 8.48 -17.32 16.70
N SER A 249 9.65 -16.78 17.05
CA SER A 249 10.95 -17.26 16.56
C SER A 249 12.03 -17.06 17.62
N ALA A 250 13.15 -17.78 17.51
CA ALA A 250 14.34 -17.44 18.31
C ALA A 250 15.03 -16.18 17.77
N ASP A 251 14.92 -15.93 16.47
CA ASP A 251 15.29 -14.67 15.83
C ASP A 251 14.05 -13.77 15.74
N ASN A 252 14.00 -12.76 16.61
CA ASN A 252 12.85 -11.87 16.68
C ASN A 252 12.65 -11.04 15.40
N ARG A 253 13.65 -10.87 14.52
CA ARG A 253 13.53 -10.02 13.33
C ARG A 253 12.41 -10.49 12.40
N VAL A 254 12.31 -11.81 12.19
CA VAL A 254 11.24 -12.40 11.36
C VAL A 254 9.89 -12.27 12.07
N ALA A 255 9.85 -12.58 13.37
CA ALA A 255 8.61 -12.51 14.15
C ALA A 255 8.07 -11.07 14.24
N ASP A 256 8.92 -10.09 14.52
CA ASP A 256 8.58 -8.68 14.63
C ASP A 256 8.07 -8.14 13.30
N TRP A 257 8.74 -8.46 12.19
CA TRP A 257 8.31 -8.06 10.86
C TRP A 257 6.97 -8.68 10.45
N VAL A 258 6.79 -9.98 10.60
CA VAL A 258 5.52 -10.62 10.23
C VAL A 258 4.37 -10.13 11.12
N ASN A 259 4.57 -10.03 12.44
CA ASN A 259 3.54 -9.57 13.36
C ASN A 259 3.19 -8.09 13.17
N ALA A 260 4.15 -7.24 12.78
CA ALA A 260 3.86 -5.87 12.35
C ALA A 260 3.04 -5.86 11.05
N SER A 261 3.49 -6.60 10.04
CA SER A 261 2.82 -6.70 8.73
C SER A 261 1.39 -7.22 8.84
N LEU A 262 1.12 -8.25 9.65
CA LEU A 262 -0.24 -8.78 9.86
C LEU A 262 -1.18 -7.76 10.52
N ARG A 263 -0.65 -6.88 11.40
CA ARG A 263 -1.43 -5.79 11.99
C ARG A 263 -1.74 -4.71 10.96
N ASP A 264 -0.78 -4.37 10.11
CA ASP A 264 -0.97 -3.40 9.03
C ASP A 264 -2.00 -3.90 8.01
N LEU A 265 -1.86 -5.16 7.58
CA LEU A 265 -2.81 -5.80 6.67
C LEU A 265 -4.23 -5.78 7.26
N ASP A 266 -4.39 -5.96 8.57
CA ASP A 266 -5.71 -5.84 9.21
C ASP A 266 -6.28 -4.41 9.09
N GLY A 267 -5.44 -3.39 9.28
CA GLY A 267 -5.81 -1.99 9.07
C GLY A 267 -6.12 -1.61 7.62
N LEU A 268 -5.71 -2.43 6.64
CA LEU A 268 -5.93 -2.22 5.20
C LEU A 268 -7.16 -2.96 4.64
N ARG A 269 -7.91 -3.71 5.46
CA ARG A 269 -9.04 -4.53 5.01
C ARG A 269 -10.27 -3.67 4.65
N MET A 270 -10.71 -3.78 3.40
CA MET A 270 -11.86 -3.06 2.84
C MET A 270 -12.89 -4.01 2.24
N SER A 271 -14.07 -3.47 1.98
CA SER A 271 -15.12 -4.06 1.16
C SER A 271 -15.67 -2.98 0.20
N ILE A 272 -16.54 -3.37 -0.72
CA ILE A 272 -17.36 -2.42 -1.46
C ILE A 272 -18.80 -2.45 -0.94
N PRO A 273 -19.57 -1.34 -1.03
CA PRO A 273 -20.95 -1.30 -0.54
C PRO A 273 -21.87 -2.39 -1.14
N ALA A 274 -21.61 -2.81 -2.38
CA ALA A 274 -22.38 -3.85 -3.06
C ALA A 274 -22.08 -5.27 -2.53
N LEU A 275 -20.90 -5.49 -1.94
CA LEU A 275 -20.41 -6.78 -1.45
C LEU A 275 -19.77 -6.61 -0.07
N PRO A 276 -20.54 -6.22 0.97
CA PRO A 276 -19.99 -5.85 2.28
C PRO A 276 -19.28 -6.99 3.02
N ASN A 277 -19.56 -8.24 2.62
CA ASN A 277 -18.97 -9.44 3.23
C ASN A 277 -17.73 -9.96 2.46
N ASP A 278 -17.41 -9.37 1.30
CA ASP A 278 -16.25 -9.75 0.50
C ASP A 278 -15.11 -8.77 0.75
N GLU A 279 -14.21 -9.18 1.62
CA GLU A 279 -13.03 -8.39 1.97
C GLU A 279 -11.96 -8.48 0.88
N PHE A 280 -11.25 -7.37 0.69
CA PHE A 280 -9.99 -7.29 -0.03
C PHE A 280 -9.03 -6.39 0.76
N LEU A 281 -7.77 -6.33 0.32
CA LEU A 281 -6.76 -5.45 0.92
C LEU A 281 -6.58 -4.23 0.02
N ALA A 282 -6.66 -3.02 0.58
CA ALA A 282 -6.31 -1.79 -0.14
C ALA A 282 -4.85 -1.82 -0.62
N ALA A 283 -4.50 -1.08 -1.68
CA ALA A 283 -3.10 -1.03 -2.14
C ALA A 283 -2.18 -0.46 -1.05
N GLY A 284 -2.42 0.78 -0.61
CA GLY A 284 -1.81 1.30 0.60
C GLY A 284 -1.92 2.80 0.80
N ALA A 285 -1.54 3.22 2.00
CA ALA A 285 -1.80 4.55 2.52
C ALA A 285 -0.61 5.49 2.31
N PRO A 286 -0.81 6.77 1.93
CA PRO A 286 -2.11 7.41 1.74
C PRO A 286 -2.62 7.39 0.30
N TRP A 287 -1.74 7.23 -0.69
CA TRP A 287 -2.03 7.57 -2.09
C TRP A 287 -3.01 6.62 -2.77
N PHE A 288 -2.95 5.34 -2.40
CA PHE A 288 -3.61 4.24 -3.07
C PHE A 288 -4.54 3.49 -2.08
N PHE A 289 -5.12 4.22 -1.12
CA PHE A 289 -5.91 3.63 -0.03
C PHE A 289 -7.35 3.33 -0.48
N THR A 290 -7.48 2.50 -1.51
CA THR A 290 -8.72 2.05 -2.14
C THR A 290 -8.49 0.71 -2.85
N LEU A 291 -9.49 0.21 -3.60
CA LEU A 291 -9.39 -1.00 -4.42
C LEU A 291 -8.50 -0.75 -5.65
N PHE A 292 -7.36 -1.43 -5.67
CA PHE A 292 -6.50 -1.62 -6.85
C PHE A 292 -6.46 -3.11 -7.20
N GLY A 293 -6.82 -3.47 -8.43
CA GLY A 293 -6.97 -4.86 -8.87
C GLY A 293 -5.70 -5.67 -8.69
N ARG A 294 -4.61 -5.24 -9.36
CA ARG A 294 -3.31 -5.89 -9.29
C ARG A 294 -2.77 -6.02 -7.87
N ASP A 295 -2.77 -4.93 -7.11
CA ASP A 295 -2.25 -4.90 -5.74
C ASP A 295 -3.03 -5.84 -4.83
N SER A 296 -4.37 -5.82 -4.93
CA SER A 296 -5.24 -6.71 -4.15
C SER A 296 -5.01 -8.17 -4.51
N LEU A 297 -4.78 -8.48 -5.80
CA LEU A 297 -4.50 -9.83 -6.27
C LEU A 297 -3.17 -10.35 -5.73
N TRP A 298 -2.10 -9.56 -5.81
CA TRP A 298 -0.79 -9.95 -5.28
C TRP A 298 -0.79 -10.09 -3.76
N ALA A 299 -1.36 -9.11 -3.04
CA ALA A 299 -1.47 -9.18 -1.59
C ALA A 299 -2.28 -10.41 -1.17
N ALA A 300 -3.40 -10.70 -1.83
CA ALA A 300 -4.19 -11.89 -1.53
C ALA A 300 -3.46 -13.20 -1.88
N ARG A 301 -2.70 -13.24 -2.99
CA ARG A 301 -1.87 -14.38 -3.40
C ARG A 301 -0.80 -14.69 -2.35
N PHE A 302 -0.13 -13.67 -1.83
CA PHE A 302 0.88 -13.82 -0.77
C PHE A 302 0.30 -14.29 0.57
N MET A 303 -0.99 -14.04 0.81
CA MET A 303 -1.69 -14.45 2.03
C MET A 303 -2.23 -15.90 1.99
N LEU A 304 -2.18 -16.58 0.85
CA LEU A 304 -2.67 -17.96 0.69
C LEU A 304 -2.13 -18.96 1.74
N PRO A 305 -0.86 -18.91 2.19
CA PRO A 305 -0.36 -19.79 3.24
C PRO A 305 -1.07 -19.65 4.59
N LEU A 306 -1.74 -18.52 4.84
CA LEU A 306 -2.48 -18.26 6.07
C LEU A 306 -3.99 -18.37 5.88
N THR A 307 -4.52 -17.98 4.73
CA THR A 307 -5.96 -17.95 4.48
C THR A 307 -6.29 -17.91 2.98
N THR A 308 -7.35 -18.63 2.59
CA THR A 308 -7.96 -18.50 1.26
C THR A 308 -9.12 -17.50 1.24
N ARG A 309 -9.61 -17.05 2.40
CA ARG A 309 -10.81 -16.21 2.49
C ARG A 309 -10.61 -14.84 1.83
N THR A 310 -9.46 -14.23 2.05
CA THR A 310 -9.11 -12.93 1.44
C THR A 310 -8.94 -13.06 -0.07
N ALA A 311 -8.34 -14.15 -0.56
CA ALA A 311 -8.30 -14.44 -2.00
C ALA A 311 -9.69 -14.55 -2.61
N MET A 312 -10.59 -15.32 -1.98
CA MET A 312 -11.94 -15.50 -2.50
C MET A 312 -12.79 -14.22 -2.45
N GLY A 313 -12.62 -13.39 -1.42
CA GLY A 313 -13.23 -12.06 -1.33
C GLY A 313 -12.74 -11.12 -2.44
N THR A 314 -11.43 -10.98 -2.61
CA THR A 314 -10.81 -10.21 -3.71
C THR A 314 -11.31 -10.68 -5.08
N LEU A 315 -11.32 -12.00 -5.33
CA LEU A 315 -11.74 -12.55 -6.62
C LEU A 315 -13.20 -12.21 -6.94
N ARG A 316 -14.12 -12.31 -5.97
CA ARG A 316 -15.53 -11.94 -6.15
C ARG A 316 -15.72 -10.44 -6.35
N THR A 317 -15.03 -9.62 -5.56
CA THR A 317 -15.10 -8.16 -5.70
C THR A 317 -14.60 -7.70 -7.07
N LEU A 318 -13.50 -8.28 -7.57
CA LEU A 318 -12.99 -7.93 -8.91
C LEU A 318 -13.88 -8.51 -10.03
N ALA A 319 -14.43 -9.71 -9.85
CA ALA A 319 -15.39 -10.30 -10.80
C ALA A 319 -16.68 -9.47 -10.94
N HIS A 320 -17.11 -8.79 -9.87
CA HIS A 320 -18.25 -7.87 -9.90
C HIS A 320 -18.04 -6.71 -10.88
N PHE A 321 -16.80 -6.25 -11.02
CA PHE A 321 -16.40 -5.20 -11.96
C PHE A 321 -15.77 -5.76 -13.25
N GLN A 322 -15.88 -7.05 -13.56
CA GLN A 322 -15.31 -7.56 -14.80
C GLN A 322 -16.00 -6.92 -16.00
N ALA A 323 -15.21 -6.35 -16.92
CA ALA A 323 -15.74 -5.63 -18.06
C ALA A 323 -16.53 -6.57 -18.98
N THR A 324 -17.67 -6.08 -19.48
CA THR A 324 -18.54 -6.82 -20.42
C THR A 324 -18.61 -6.20 -21.81
N ALA A 325 -18.02 -5.02 -21.99
CA ALA A 325 -17.97 -4.27 -23.23
C ALA A 325 -16.65 -3.51 -23.34
N SER A 326 -16.28 -3.12 -24.56
CA SER A 326 -15.12 -2.26 -24.81
C SER A 326 -15.50 -0.80 -24.60
N ASP A 327 -14.65 -0.07 -23.87
CA ASP A 327 -14.76 1.37 -23.68
C ASP A 327 -13.35 1.99 -23.59
N PRO A 328 -12.92 2.76 -24.62
CA PRO A 328 -11.63 3.42 -24.61
C PRO A 328 -11.42 4.38 -23.44
N GLN A 329 -12.48 5.04 -22.94
CA GLN A 329 -12.35 6.04 -21.87
C GLN A 329 -11.93 5.41 -20.54
N THR A 330 -12.42 4.22 -20.26
CA THR A 330 -12.06 3.44 -19.07
C THR A 330 -10.95 2.42 -19.34
N ASN A 331 -10.48 2.30 -20.58
CA ASN A 331 -9.57 1.25 -21.06
C ASN A 331 -10.12 -0.18 -20.83
N ALA A 332 -11.45 -0.31 -20.84
CA ALA A 332 -12.15 -1.58 -20.64
C ALA A 332 -12.22 -2.35 -21.96
N ASP A 333 -12.06 -3.68 -21.88
CA ASP A 333 -12.35 -4.63 -22.94
C ASP A 333 -13.07 -5.85 -22.34
N PRO A 334 -13.94 -6.57 -23.08
CA PRO A 334 -14.69 -7.70 -22.54
C PRO A 334 -13.80 -8.75 -21.86
N GLY A 335 -14.12 -9.10 -20.61
CA GLY A 335 -13.39 -10.06 -19.78
C GLY A 335 -12.26 -9.46 -18.94
N LYS A 336 -11.87 -8.20 -19.18
CA LYS A 336 -10.78 -7.53 -18.47
C LYS A 336 -11.14 -7.23 -17.00
N ILE A 337 -10.16 -7.38 -16.12
CA ILE A 337 -10.25 -7.00 -14.70
C ILE A 337 -9.75 -5.56 -14.52
N MET A 338 -10.42 -4.80 -13.64
CA MET A 338 -10.13 -3.38 -13.42
C MET A 338 -8.79 -3.10 -12.74
N HIS A 339 -8.23 -1.90 -13.01
CA HIS A 339 -7.03 -1.35 -12.41
C HIS A 339 -7.31 -0.72 -11.04
N GLU A 340 -8.11 0.36 -10.99
CA GLU A 340 -8.47 1.03 -9.73
C GLU A 340 -9.94 1.50 -9.69
N LEU A 341 -10.45 1.66 -8.47
CA LEU A 341 -11.76 2.21 -8.16
C LEU A 341 -11.62 3.41 -7.21
N ARG A 342 -12.24 4.54 -7.57
CA ARG A 342 -12.27 5.80 -6.81
C ARG A 342 -13.71 6.31 -6.70
N ALA A 343 -13.96 7.19 -5.72
CA ALA A 343 -15.26 7.84 -5.56
C ALA A 343 -15.53 8.92 -6.62
N GLU A 344 -14.48 9.62 -7.03
CA GLU A 344 -14.52 10.71 -8.00
C GLU A 344 -13.42 10.53 -9.07
N PRO A 345 -13.52 11.20 -10.23
CA PRO A 345 -12.47 11.14 -11.24
C PRO A 345 -11.12 11.59 -10.67
N LEU A 346 -10.06 10.85 -11.00
CA LEU A 346 -8.70 11.24 -10.66
C LEU A 346 -8.23 12.25 -11.70
N VAL A 347 -7.83 13.43 -11.23
CA VAL A 347 -7.19 14.45 -12.08
C VAL A 347 -5.89 14.85 -11.40
N GLN A 348 -4.76 14.62 -12.07
CA GLN A 348 -3.48 15.04 -11.51
C GLN A 348 -3.42 16.56 -11.35
N THR A 349 -2.73 17.02 -10.30
CA THR A 349 -2.60 18.45 -10.01
C THR A 349 -1.29 18.73 -9.26
N GLY A 350 -0.97 20.01 -9.08
CA GLY A 350 0.24 20.45 -8.38
C GLY A 350 1.51 19.95 -9.05
N ALA A 351 2.32 19.18 -8.33
CA ALA A 351 3.60 18.64 -8.83
C ALA A 351 3.46 17.66 -10.01
N PHE A 352 2.26 17.14 -10.27
CA PHE A 352 1.99 16.10 -11.27
C PHE A 352 1.06 16.56 -12.40
N ASP A 353 0.88 17.87 -12.63
CA ASP A 353 -0.02 18.40 -13.67
C ASP A 353 0.50 18.14 -15.11
N ASP A 354 0.44 16.87 -15.52
CA ASP A 354 0.91 16.34 -16.81
C ASP A 354 -0.25 16.03 -17.78
N GLY A 355 -1.49 16.36 -17.39
CA GLY A 355 -2.71 16.11 -18.15
C GLY A 355 -3.36 14.75 -17.91
N THR A 356 -2.77 13.89 -17.06
CA THR A 356 -3.35 12.59 -16.72
C THR A 356 -4.69 12.75 -15.97
N ALA A 357 -5.72 12.08 -16.49
CA ALA A 357 -7.04 12.03 -15.90
C ALA A 357 -7.69 10.65 -16.10
N LEU A 358 -8.10 10.03 -14.99
CA LEU A 358 -8.68 8.69 -14.97
C LEU A 358 -10.14 8.72 -14.50
N PRO A 359 -11.03 7.95 -15.14
CA PRO A 359 -12.40 7.78 -14.66
C PRO A 359 -12.44 7.06 -13.31
N PRO A 360 -13.53 7.19 -12.53
CA PRO A 360 -13.66 6.57 -11.21
C PRO A 360 -13.48 5.04 -11.21
N LEU A 361 -13.87 4.36 -12.29
CA LEU A 361 -13.59 2.95 -12.52
C LEU A 361 -12.71 2.84 -13.77
N TYR A 362 -11.46 2.43 -13.58
CA TYR A 362 -10.46 2.41 -14.65
C TYR A 362 -9.85 1.02 -14.81
N TYR A 363 -9.56 0.62 -16.04
CA TYR A 363 -9.07 -0.70 -16.44
C TYR A 363 -7.70 -0.64 -17.12
N GLY A 364 -6.93 0.46 -16.98
CA GLY A 364 -5.57 0.57 -17.52
C GLY A 364 -4.54 -0.28 -16.78
N THR A 365 -4.76 -1.59 -16.75
CA THR A 365 -3.86 -2.64 -16.26
C THR A 365 -3.77 -3.72 -17.33
N ILE A 366 -2.57 -4.23 -17.58
CA ILE A 366 -2.36 -5.31 -18.54
C ILE A 366 -2.11 -6.68 -17.86
N ASP A 367 -1.98 -6.70 -16.54
CA ASP A 367 -1.59 -7.88 -15.76
C ASP A 367 -2.67 -8.38 -14.78
N ALA A 368 -3.66 -7.55 -14.42
CA ALA A 368 -4.67 -7.94 -13.42
C ALA A 368 -5.56 -9.11 -13.87
N THR A 369 -5.81 -9.27 -15.17
CA THR A 369 -6.72 -10.31 -15.68
C THR A 369 -6.10 -11.70 -15.53
N GLU A 370 -4.82 -11.83 -15.89
CA GLU A 370 -4.01 -13.03 -15.75
C GLU A 370 -3.80 -13.37 -14.29
N LEU A 371 -3.45 -12.36 -13.47
CA LEU A 371 -3.28 -12.53 -12.03
C LEU A 371 -4.57 -12.98 -11.34
N TRP A 372 -5.74 -12.55 -11.80
CA TRP A 372 -7.03 -13.01 -11.30
C TRP A 372 -7.23 -14.51 -11.58
N ILE A 373 -6.90 -14.98 -12.79
CA ILE A 373 -6.98 -16.40 -13.16
C ILE A 373 -6.03 -17.23 -12.31
N ILE A 374 -4.78 -16.76 -12.15
CA ILE A 374 -3.75 -17.43 -11.36
C ILE A 374 -4.20 -17.56 -9.90
N LEU A 375 -4.69 -16.46 -9.30
CA LEU A 375 -5.15 -16.47 -7.92
C LEU A 375 -6.31 -17.44 -7.70
N LEU A 376 -7.27 -17.50 -8.63
CA LEU A 376 -8.40 -18.45 -8.53
C LEU A 376 -7.91 -19.91 -8.51
N ALA A 377 -6.96 -20.25 -9.39
CA ALA A 377 -6.40 -21.59 -9.46
C ALA A 377 -5.56 -21.94 -8.22
N GLU A 378 -4.73 -21.02 -7.75
CA GLU A 378 -3.92 -21.22 -6.55
C GLU A 378 -4.78 -21.30 -5.29
N ALA A 379 -5.80 -20.45 -5.14
CA ALA A 379 -6.75 -20.54 -4.04
C ALA A 379 -7.44 -21.93 -4.00
N ALA A 380 -7.79 -22.48 -5.17
CA ALA A 380 -8.37 -23.83 -5.26
C ALA A 380 -7.39 -24.95 -4.86
N ARG A 381 -6.07 -24.75 -5.03
CA ARG A 381 -5.00 -25.67 -4.56
C ARG A 381 -4.75 -25.51 -3.06
N TRP A 382 -4.85 -24.29 -2.54
CA TRP A 382 -4.77 -24.00 -1.10
C TRP A 382 -6.06 -24.36 -0.32
N GLY A 383 -7.02 -25.03 -0.97
CA GLY A 383 -8.21 -25.56 -0.31
C GLY A 383 -9.39 -24.59 -0.20
N ALA A 384 -9.48 -23.57 -1.07
CA ALA A 384 -10.69 -22.75 -1.17
C ALA A 384 -11.93 -23.63 -1.47
N PRO A 385 -13.12 -23.29 -0.92
CA PRO A 385 -14.32 -24.10 -1.11
C PRO A 385 -14.66 -24.28 -2.59
N GLU A 386 -14.79 -25.55 -3.02
CA GLU A 386 -15.02 -25.89 -4.43
C GLU A 386 -16.28 -25.21 -5.00
N SER A 387 -17.33 -25.04 -4.18
CA SER A 387 -18.56 -24.35 -4.59
C SER A 387 -18.34 -22.88 -4.92
N GLU A 388 -17.43 -22.20 -4.21
CA GLU A 388 -17.11 -20.79 -4.47
C GLU A 388 -16.24 -20.66 -5.73
N VAL A 389 -15.27 -21.55 -5.92
CA VAL A 389 -14.46 -21.61 -7.15
C VAL A 389 -15.36 -21.87 -8.37
N ARG A 390 -16.30 -22.83 -8.24
CA ARG A 390 -17.26 -23.18 -9.29
C ARG A 390 -18.14 -21.99 -9.70
N ALA A 391 -18.51 -21.13 -8.75
CA ALA A 391 -19.34 -19.95 -9.02
C ALA A 391 -18.63 -18.91 -9.90
N LEU A 392 -17.29 -18.89 -9.89
CA LEU A 392 -16.46 -17.95 -10.64
C LEU A 392 -16.02 -18.47 -12.03
N LEU A 393 -16.43 -19.69 -12.43
CA LEU A 393 -16.08 -20.25 -13.74
C LEU A 393 -16.54 -19.41 -14.94
N PRO A 394 -17.72 -18.75 -14.94
CA PRO A 394 -18.08 -17.84 -16.04
C PRO A 394 -17.12 -16.66 -16.17
N ASN A 395 -16.65 -16.11 -15.04
CA ASN A 395 -15.69 -15.01 -15.02
C ASN A 395 -14.30 -15.48 -15.47
N LEU A 396 -13.89 -16.70 -15.09
CA LEU A 396 -12.68 -17.36 -15.59
C LEU A 396 -12.71 -17.47 -17.11
N GLU A 397 -13.78 -17.99 -17.70
CA GLU A 397 -13.91 -18.14 -19.15
C GLU A 397 -13.83 -16.78 -19.87
N ALA A 398 -14.44 -15.74 -19.31
CA ALA A 398 -14.38 -14.38 -19.86
C ALA A 398 -12.96 -13.77 -19.75
N ALA A 399 -12.30 -13.94 -18.61
CA ALA A 399 -10.92 -13.47 -18.40
C ALA A 399 -9.93 -14.19 -19.34
N MET A 400 -10.11 -15.50 -19.52
CA MET A 400 -9.32 -16.26 -20.47
C MET A 400 -9.61 -15.77 -21.90
N ALA A 401 -10.87 -15.61 -22.30
CA ALA A 401 -11.22 -15.08 -23.61
C ALA A 401 -10.58 -13.70 -23.88
N TRP A 402 -10.51 -12.82 -22.87
CA TRP A 402 -9.82 -11.53 -22.99
C TRP A 402 -8.36 -11.68 -23.43
N MET A 403 -7.58 -12.60 -22.82
CA MET A 403 -6.17 -12.81 -23.20
C MET A 403 -6.02 -13.18 -24.69
N ARG A 404 -6.95 -13.96 -25.25
CA ARG A 404 -6.90 -14.40 -26.65
C ARG A 404 -7.42 -13.34 -27.62
N ASP A 405 -8.48 -12.63 -27.24
CA ASP A 405 -9.27 -11.82 -28.17
C ASP A 405 -8.98 -10.32 -28.09
N TRP A 406 -8.42 -9.84 -26.96
CA TRP A 406 -8.25 -8.40 -26.68
C TRP A 406 -6.87 -8.02 -26.12
N GLY A 407 -6.18 -8.95 -25.46
CA GLY A 407 -4.86 -8.68 -24.87
C GLY A 407 -3.76 -8.42 -25.91
N ASP A 408 -3.91 -8.98 -27.12
CA ASP A 408 -2.99 -8.82 -28.24
C ASP A 408 -3.56 -7.79 -29.24
N CYS A 409 -3.10 -6.54 -29.15
CA CYS A 409 -3.73 -5.43 -29.86
C CYS A 409 -3.38 -5.35 -31.35
N ASP A 410 -2.29 -6.00 -31.78
CA ASP A 410 -1.81 -5.97 -33.17
C ASP A 410 -1.70 -7.35 -33.84
N GLY A 411 -1.97 -8.42 -33.10
CA GLY A 411 -2.09 -9.79 -33.61
C GLY A 411 -0.76 -10.52 -33.76
N ASP A 412 0.33 -10.03 -33.17
CA ASP A 412 1.65 -10.67 -33.25
C ASP A 412 1.81 -11.85 -32.27
N GLY A 413 0.86 -11.99 -31.34
CA GLY A 413 0.78 -13.07 -30.38
C GLY A 413 1.34 -12.76 -29.00
N PHE A 414 1.67 -11.51 -28.70
CA PHE A 414 2.01 -11.03 -27.36
C PHE A 414 0.92 -10.12 -26.79
N LEU A 415 0.81 -10.12 -25.47
CA LEU A 415 -0.11 -9.21 -24.79
C LEU A 415 0.55 -7.84 -24.61
N GLU A 416 -0.18 -6.78 -24.97
CA GLU A 416 0.34 -5.42 -25.03
C GLU A 416 -0.64 -4.39 -24.52
N TYR A 417 -0.11 -3.27 -24.03
CA TYR A 417 -0.92 -2.12 -23.66
C TYR A 417 -0.59 -0.89 -24.48
N ILE A 418 -1.62 -0.05 -24.61
CA ILE A 418 -1.53 1.31 -25.11
C ILE A 418 -2.58 2.16 -24.42
N ASP A 419 -2.21 3.40 -24.09
CA ASP A 419 -3.21 4.40 -23.74
C ASP A 419 -3.93 4.88 -25.01
N ARG A 420 -5.19 4.47 -25.18
CA ARG A 420 -6.01 4.80 -26.34
C ARG A 420 -6.53 6.24 -26.29
N THR A 421 -6.49 6.91 -25.14
CA THR A 421 -7.07 8.25 -24.98
C THR A 421 -6.05 9.38 -24.98
N GLY A 422 -4.78 9.07 -24.67
CA GLY A 422 -3.69 10.04 -24.55
C GLY A 422 -3.67 10.81 -23.22
N HIS A 423 -4.55 10.45 -22.27
CA HIS A 423 -4.63 11.03 -20.94
C HIS A 423 -4.76 9.97 -19.83
N GLY A 424 -4.65 8.67 -20.19
CA GLY A 424 -4.62 7.54 -19.27
C GLY A 424 -3.19 7.21 -18.82
N LEU A 425 -3.03 6.05 -18.19
CA LEU A 425 -1.70 5.57 -17.80
C LEU A 425 -0.90 5.13 -19.03
N SER A 426 0.30 5.70 -19.19
CA SER A 426 1.21 5.36 -20.29
C SER A 426 1.81 3.96 -20.13
N ASN A 427 2.07 3.53 -18.89
CA ASN A 427 2.51 2.18 -18.54
C ASN A 427 1.44 1.48 -17.70
N GLN A 428 1.07 0.25 -18.07
CA GLN A 428 -0.07 -0.48 -17.47
C GLN A 428 0.34 -1.79 -16.77
N GLY A 429 1.64 -2.11 -16.72
CA GLY A 429 2.17 -3.17 -15.87
C GLY A 429 2.38 -2.70 -14.43
N TRP A 430 2.97 -3.54 -13.59
CA TRP A 430 3.24 -3.19 -12.20
C TRP A 430 4.18 -1.99 -12.03
N LYS A 431 5.13 -1.81 -12.96
CA LYS A 431 5.94 -0.58 -13.06
C LYS A 431 5.19 0.47 -13.89
N ASP A 432 4.21 1.13 -13.29
CA ASP A 432 3.28 2.03 -13.97
C ASP A 432 3.72 3.51 -14.06
N SER A 433 4.89 3.88 -13.55
CA SER A 433 5.43 5.24 -13.75
C SER A 433 5.75 5.48 -15.23
N GLY A 434 5.53 6.70 -15.73
CA GLY A 434 5.69 7.01 -17.16
C GLY A 434 7.10 6.82 -17.72
N ASP A 435 8.10 6.67 -16.85
CA ASP A 435 9.50 6.51 -17.18
C ASP A 435 10.06 5.10 -16.89
N SER A 436 9.22 4.13 -16.54
CA SER A 436 9.67 2.82 -16.03
C SER A 436 10.31 1.89 -17.07
N VAL A 437 9.84 1.93 -18.31
CA VAL A 437 10.31 1.06 -19.40
C VAL A 437 11.39 1.78 -20.19
N ARG A 438 12.66 1.45 -19.90
CA ARG A 438 13.82 2.12 -20.50
C ARG A 438 14.76 1.14 -21.19
N TRP A 439 15.41 1.61 -22.25
CA TRP A 439 16.58 0.98 -22.85
C TRP A 439 17.76 1.00 -21.87
N ASN A 440 18.76 0.17 -22.11
CA ASN A 440 19.97 0.12 -21.29
C ASN A 440 20.73 1.47 -21.27
N ASP A 441 20.61 2.28 -22.32
CA ASP A 441 21.18 3.63 -22.38
C ASP A 441 20.34 4.71 -21.65
N GLY A 442 19.20 4.33 -21.06
CA GLY A 442 18.32 5.21 -20.30
C GLY A 442 17.23 5.91 -21.10
N ARG A 443 17.19 5.78 -22.44
CA ARG A 443 16.05 6.26 -23.24
C ARG A 443 14.76 5.54 -22.84
N ILE A 444 13.62 6.20 -22.94
CA ILE A 444 12.30 5.60 -22.68
C ILE A 444 11.81 4.87 -23.95
N ALA A 445 11.21 3.69 -23.78
CA ALA A 445 10.62 2.93 -24.88
C ALA A 445 9.28 3.54 -25.34
N GLU A 446 8.96 3.42 -26.62
CA GLU A 446 7.70 3.91 -27.18
C GLU A 446 6.68 2.78 -27.28
N GLY A 447 5.45 3.04 -26.86
CA GLY A 447 4.36 2.06 -26.88
C GLY A 447 3.69 1.88 -28.26
N PRO A 448 2.93 0.79 -28.47
CA PRO A 448 2.53 -0.22 -27.49
C PRO A 448 3.72 -1.04 -26.96
N ILE A 449 3.59 -1.50 -25.72
CA ILE A 449 4.65 -2.22 -25.01
C ILE A 449 4.16 -3.63 -24.68
N ALA A 450 4.94 -4.66 -25.06
CA ALA A 450 4.77 -6.04 -24.63
C ALA A 450 5.74 -6.35 -23.47
N LEU A 451 5.27 -6.35 -22.23
CA LEU A 451 6.12 -6.62 -21.06
C LEU A 451 6.42 -8.11 -20.89
N CYS A 452 7.64 -8.46 -20.46
CA CYS A 452 8.05 -9.85 -20.34
C CYS A 452 7.28 -10.59 -19.24
N GLU A 453 7.10 -9.99 -18.06
CA GLU A 453 6.40 -10.62 -16.94
C GLU A 453 4.93 -10.92 -17.25
N VAL A 454 4.30 -10.05 -18.05
CA VAL A 454 2.91 -10.22 -18.49
C VAL A 454 2.79 -11.46 -19.36
N GLN A 455 3.76 -11.73 -20.24
CA GLN A 455 3.76 -12.97 -21.03
C GLN A 455 3.90 -14.19 -20.13
N GLY A 456 4.75 -14.11 -19.10
CA GLY A 456 4.88 -15.15 -18.07
C GLY A 456 3.56 -15.41 -17.33
N TYR A 457 2.86 -14.35 -16.91
CA TYR A 457 1.55 -14.47 -16.28
C TYR A 457 0.51 -15.04 -17.23
N ALA A 458 0.48 -14.61 -18.49
CA ALA A 458 -0.47 -15.10 -19.48
C ALA A 458 -0.26 -16.59 -19.77
N TYR A 459 1.00 -17.04 -19.85
CA TYR A 459 1.33 -18.46 -19.92
C TYR A 459 0.82 -19.22 -18.68
N GLN A 460 1.14 -18.73 -17.48
CA GLN A 460 0.73 -19.37 -16.23
C GLN A 460 -0.80 -19.43 -16.10
N ALA A 461 -1.50 -18.33 -16.42
CA ALA A 461 -2.95 -18.23 -16.40
C ALA A 461 -3.61 -19.18 -17.40
N ALA A 462 -3.07 -19.32 -18.62
CA ALA A 462 -3.60 -20.24 -19.62
C ALA A 462 -3.47 -21.71 -19.17
N VAL A 463 -2.34 -22.09 -18.58
CA VAL A 463 -2.11 -23.46 -18.07
C VAL A 463 -3.01 -23.74 -16.86
N LEU A 464 -2.98 -22.88 -15.84
CA LEU A 464 -3.75 -23.07 -14.62
C LEU A 464 -5.27 -22.95 -14.86
N GLY A 465 -5.68 -22.03 -15.74
CA GLY A 465 -7.07 -21.92 -16.17
C GLY A 465 -7.54 -23.17 -16.91
N ALA A 466 -6.72 -23.76 -17.78
CA ALA A 466 -7.03 -25.03 -18.42
C ALA A 466 -7.21 -26.17 -17.41
N ASP A 467 -6.41 -26.22 -16.35
CA ASP A 467 -6.55 -27.20 -15.26
C ASP A 467 -7.88 -27.03 -14.52
N LEU A 468 -8.31 -25.79 -14.25
CA LEU A 468 -9.63 -25.51 -13.67
C LEU A 468 -10.76 -25.94 -14.63
N LEU A 469 -10.67 -25.62 -15.92
CA LEU A 469 -11.67 -26.02 -16.91
C LEU A 469 -11.82 -27.55 -16.92
N GLU A 470 -10.71 -28.28 -16.96
CA GLU A 470 -10.70 -29.75 -16.91
C GLU A 470 -11.27 -30.29 -15.60
N ARG A 471 -10.83 -29.77 -14.44
CA ARG A 471 -11.29 -30.18 -13.12
C ARG A 471 -12.80 -30.04 -12.96
N PHE A 472 -13.39 -28.97 -13.52
CA PHE A 472 -14.82 -28.68 -13.40
C PHE A 472 -15.66 -29.15 -14.61
N GLY A 473 -15.06 -29.87 -15.57
CA GLY A 473 -15.76 -30.40 -16.74
C GLY A 473 -16.24 -29.32 -17.73
N ARG A 474 -15.51 -28.21 -17.83
CA ARG A 474 -15.71 -27.14 -18.81
C ARG A 474 -14.87 -27.39 -20.07
N PRO A 475 -15.33 -26.98 -21.25
CA PRO A 475 -14.59 -27.19 -22.51
C PRO A 475 -13.38 -26.24 -22.62
N GLY A 476 -12.48 -26.50 -23.59
CA GLY A 476 -11.42 -25.57 -24.00
C GLY A 476 -10.05 -25.78 -23.36
N ALA A 477 -9.90 -26.68 -22.38
CA ALA A 477 -8.61 -26.91 -21.70
C ALA A 477 -7.45 -27.25 -22.67
N GLY A 478 -7.70 -28.11 -23.67
CA GLY A 478 -6.69 -28.46 -24.68
C GLY A 478 -6.25 -27.27 -25.54
N GLU A 479 -7.20 -26.47 -26.01
CA GLU A 479 -6.94 -25.27 -26.83
C GLU A 479 -6.11 -24.23 -26.07
N TRP A 480 -6.37 -24.07 -24.77
CA TRP A 480 -5.60 -23.18 -23.90
C TRP A 480 -4.17 -23.65 -23.67
N ARG A 481 -3.95 -24.96 -23.49
CA ARG A 481 -2.60 -25.52 -23.40
C ARG A 481 -1.81 -25.36 -24.70
N GLU A 482 -2.47 -25.52 -25.85
CA GLU A 482 -1.86 -25.24 -27.15
C GLU A 482 -1.55 -23.74 -27.35
N TRP A 483 -2.44 -22.86 -26.90
CA TRP A 483 -2.21 -21.42 -26.92
C TRP A 483 -0.99 -21.04 -26.06
N ALA A 484 -0.90 -21.57 -24.84
CA ALA A 484 0.23 -21.36 -23.94
C ALA A 484 1.54 -21.88 -24.54
N ALA A 485 1.53 -23.06 -25.18
CA ALA A 485 2.71 -23.61 -25.85
C ALA A 485 3.22 -22.70 -26.98
N ARG A 486 2.31 -22.10 -27.78
CA ARG A 486 2.69 -21.13 -28.83
C ARG A 486 3.27 -19.84 -28.25
N LEU A 487 2.69 -19.33 -27.16
CA LEU A 487 3.22 -18.15 -26.47
C LEU A 487 4.65 -18.43 -25.94
N LYS A 488 4.86 -19.58 -25.29
CA LYS A 488 6.17 -20.01 -24.81
C LYS A 488 7.21 -20.05 -25.93
N THR A 489 6.90 -20.65 -27.08
CA THR A 489 7.82 -20.68 -28.21
C THR A 489 8.18 -19.27 -28.70
N ARG A 490 7.17 -18.42 -28.95
CA ARG A 490 7.40 -17.05 -29.45
C ARG A 490 8.21 -16.21 -28.46
N PHE A 491 7.90 -16.30 -27.16
CA PHE A 491 8.63 -15.58 -26.12
C PHE A 491 10.12 -15.92 -26.15
N ASN A 492 10.46 -17.21 -26.19
CA ASN A 492 11.84 -17.67 -26.20
C ASN A 492 12.59 -17.34 -27.51
N GLU A 493 11.88 -17.00 -28.59
CA GLU A 493 12.47 -16.53 -29.84
C GLU A 493 12.70 -15.00 -29.87
N ALA A 494 11.80 -14.22 -29.26
CA ALA A 494 11.76 -12.76 -29.46
C ALA A 494 12.40 -11.94 -28.32
N PHE A 495 12.35 -12.41 -27.07
CA PHE A 495 12.68 -11.56 -25.91
C PHE A 495 14.15 -11.57 -25.49
N TRP A 496 15.02 -12.40 -26.06
CA TRP A 496 16.37 -12.57 -25.49
C TRP A 496 17.40 -11.54 -25.98
N VAL A 497 18.11 -10.93 -25.02
CA VAL A 497 19.22 -10.00 -25.24
C VAL A 497 20.49 -10.47 -24.52
N ASN A 498 21.62 -9.81 -24.75
CA ASN A 498 22.89 -10.08 -24.07
C ASN A 498 23.70 -8.79 -23.93
N ASP A 499 24.13 -8.47 -22.71
CA ASP A 499 24.88 -7.26 -22.35
C ASP A 499 26.40 -7.46 -22.29
N GLY A 500 26.89 -8.65 -22.65
CA GLY A 500 28.28 -9.07 -22.51
C GLY A 500 28.59 -9.79 -21.20
N GLN A 501 27.71 -9.74 -20.20
CA GLN A 501 27.84 -10.47 -18.92
C GLN A 501 26.99 -11.75 -18.88
N GLY A 502 26.03 -11.86 -19.78
CA GLY A 502 25.20 -13.05 -19.95
C GLY A 502 23.96 -12.69 -20.77
N ARG A 503 23.22 -13.71 -21.22
CA ARG A 503 21.92 -13.48 -21.86
C ARG A 503 20.82 -13.40 -20.80
N TYR A 504 19.78 -12.63 -21.08
CA TYR A 504 18.58 -12.50 -20.26
C TYR A 504 17.40 -12.03 -21.12
N PRO A 505 16.15 -12.22 -20.66
CA PRO A 505 14.99 -11.63 -21.33
C PRO A 505 15.00 -10.09 -21.21
N ALA A 506 14.76 -9.40 -22.31
CA ALA A 506 14.43 -7.98 -22.36
C ALA A 506 13.21 -7.70 -21.48
N ILE A 507 13.16 -6.52 -20.85
CA ILE A 507 11.99 -6.09 -20.06
C ILE A 507 10.72 -6.05 -20.93
N ALA A 508 10.86 -5.68 -22.20
CA ALA A 508 9.74 -5.54 -23.11
C ALA A 508 10.13 -5.65 -24.59
N LEU A 509 9.11 -5.73 -25.45
CA LEU A 509 9.20 -5.30 -26.85
C LEU A 509 8.54 -3.91 -27.00
N ASP A 510 9.18 -3.02 -27.78
CA ASP A 510 8.63 -1.69 -28.10
C ASP A 510 7.64 -1.72 -29.29
N VAL A 511 7.15 -0.55 -29.69
CA VAL A 511 6.30 -0.35 -30.89
C VAL A 511 6.85 -0.96 -32.19
N ASN A 512 8.18 -1.08 -32.31
CA ASN A 512 8.84 -1.67 -33.48
C ASN A 512 9.18 -3.16 -33.28
N LYS A 513 8.66 -3.77 -32.19
CA LYS A 513 8.96 -5.12 -31.72
C LYS A 513 10.45 -5.35 -31.45
N LYS A 514 11.16 -4.30 -31.06
CA LYS A 514 12.56 -4.39 -30.69
C LYS A 514 12.68 -4.72 -29.19
N PRO A 515 13.55 -5.65 -28.80
CA PRO A 515 13.79 -5.98 -27.40
C PRO A 515 14.41 -4.81 -26.65
N VAL A 516 13.70 -4.28 -25.65
CA VAL A 516 14.16 -3.24 -24.73
C VAL A 516 15.15 -3.86 -23.75
N ASP A 517 16.42 -3.50 -23.88
CA ASP A 517 17.56 -4.30 -23.42
C ASP A 517 18.03 -4.04 -21.99
N SER A 518 17.33 -3.22 -21.19
CA SER A 518 17.70 -3.02 -19.79
C SER A 518 17.41 -4.27 -18.94
N LEU A 519 18.38 -4.66 -18.11
CA LEU A 519 18.17 -5.68 -17.10
C LEU A 519 17.37 -5.08 -15.93
N THR A 520 16.24 -5.71 -15.62
CA THR A 520 15.31 -5.28 -14.58
C THR A 520 14.80 -6.48 -13.79
N SER A 521 14.17 -6.23 -12.64
CA SER A 521 13.57 -7.28 -11.81
C SER A 521 12.44 -8.05 -12.49
N ASN A 522 11.82 -7.48 -13.54
CA ASN A 522 10.73 -8.11 -14.31
C ASN A 522 11.08 -9.52 -14.82
N VAL A 523 12.35 -9.77 -15.15
CA VAL A 523 12.79 -11.10 -15.60
C VAL A 523 12.62 -12.17 -14.52
N GLY A 524 12.68 -11.79 -13.24
CA GLY A 524 12.47 -12.69 -12.12
C GLY A 524 11.02 -13.11 -11.92
N HIS A 525 10.06 -12.36 -12.47
CA HIS A 525 8.65 -12.74 -12.48
C HIS A 525 8.34 -13.86 -13.47
N LEU A 526 9.28 -14.21 -14.35
CA LEU A 526 9.16 -15.35 -15.27
C LEU A 526 9.42 -16.68 -14.56
N LEU A 527 10.17 -16.67 -13.45
CA LEU A 527 10.52 -17.86 -12.68
C LEU A 527 9.27 -18.47 -12.04
N GLY A 528 9.13 -19.79 -12.10
CA GLY A 528 7.98 -20.53 -11.57
C GLY A 528 6.71 -20.46 -12.43
N THR A 529 6.69 -19.66 -13.51
CA THR A 529 5.54 -19.60 -14.44
C THR A 529 5.52 -20.78 -15.40
N GLY A 530 6.68 -21.36 -15.70
CA GLY A 530 6.87 -22.39 -16.72
C GLY A 530 7.08 -21.87 -18.14
N ILE A 531 7.12 -20.55 -18.38
CA ILE A 531 7.38 -19.97 -19.72
C ILE A 531 8.83 -20.17 -20.18
N LEU A 532 9.77 -20.28 -19.25
CA LEU A 532 11.20 -20.51 -19.53
C LEU A 532 11.50 -22.01 -19.69
N ASP A 533 12.59 -22.33 -20.39
CA ASP A 533 13.21 -23.66 -20.32
C ASP A 533 14.29 -23.70 -19.22
N GLU A 534 14.78 -24.89 -18.88
CA GLU A 534 15.74 -25.08 -17.78
C GLU A 534 17.05 -24.29 -17.96
N ASP A 535 17.52 -24.14 -19.20
CA ASP A 535 18.73 -23.38 -19.52
C ASP A 535 18.48 -21.87 -19.33
N SER A 536 17.33 -21.40 -19.77
CA SER A 536 16.86 -20.03 -19.62
C SER A 536 16.65 -19.64 -18.15
N VAL A 537 16.12 -20.55 -17.33
CA VAL A 537 16.00 -20.36 -15.88
C VAL A 537 17.39 -20.12 -15.27
N ARG A 538 18.39 -20.95 -15.61
CA ARG A 538 19.77 -20.75 -15.11
C ARG A 538 20.32 -19.38 -15.48
N ASP A 539 20.08 -18.92 -16.71
CA ASP A 539 20.56 -17.62 -17.17
C ASP A 539 19.91 -16.46 -16.39
N VAL A 540 18.60 -16.52 -16.17
CA VAL A 540 17.85 -15.53 -15.37
C VAL A 540 18.34 -15.50 -13.91
N VAL A 541 18.49 -16.67 -13.29
CA VAL A 541 18.98 -16.79 -11.90
C VAL A 541 20.38 -16.18 -11.78
N ALA A 542 21.27 -16.47 -12.72
CA ALA A 542 22.64 -15.96 -12.71
C ALA A 542 22.68 -14.43 -12.82
N ARG A 543 21.85 -13.82 -13.68
CA ARG A 543 21.80 -12.35 -13.82
C ARG A 543 21.13 -11.67 -12.63
N LEU A 544 20.03 -12.22 -12.11
CA LEU A 544 19.36 -11.66 -10.93
C LEU A 544 20.20 -11.75 -9.66
N SER A 545 21.05 -12.78 -9.54
CA SER A 545 21.88 -13.00 -8.35
C SER A 545 23.16 -12.17 -8.29
N GLY A 546 23.44 -11.39 -9.34
CA GLY A 546 24.59 -10.49 -9.43
C GLY A 546 24.46 -9.26 -8.53
N ASP A 547 25.59 -8.68 -8.14
CA ASP A 547 25.65 -7.52 -7.23
C ASP A 547 25.00 -6.26 -7.82
N ASP A 548 24.84 -6.20 -9.14
CA ASP A 548 24.13 -5.13 -9.84
C ASP A 548 22.61 -5.19 -9.67
N MET A 549 22.07 -6.38 -9.35
CA MET A 549 20.64 -6.61 -9.10
C MET A 549 20.33 -6.85 -7.63
N LEU A 550 21.07 -7.69 -6.91
CA LEU A 550 20.90 -7.90 -5.47
C LEU A 550 21.63 -6.82 -4.68
N SER A 551 20.86 -5.95 -4.04
CA SER A 551 21.41 -4.86 -3.23
C SER A 551 21.94 -5.30 -1.86
N GLY A 552 21.57 -6.50 -1.40
CA GLY A 552 21.70 -6.92 -0.01
C GLY A 552 20.51 -6.51 0.88
N TYR A 553 19.58 -5.70 0.36
CA TYR A 553 18.29 -5.40 0.98
C TYR A 553 17.10 -5.95 0.18
N GLY A 554 17.34 -6.44 -1.04
CA GLY A 554 16.36 -7.03 -1.94
C GLY A 554 16.80 -6.87 -3.41
N VAL A 555 15.91 -7.20 -4.34
CA VAL A 555 16.15 -7.09 -5.78
C VAL A 555 15.89 -5.65 -6.23
N ARG A 556 16.87 -5.03 -6.89
CA ARG A 556 16.68 -3.71 -7.51
C ARG A 556 15.73 -3.81 -8.69
N THR A 557 14.92 -2.79 -8.87
CA THR A 557 14.02 -2.68 -10.02
C THR A 557 14.77 -2.55 -11.34
N MET A 558 16.01 -2.08 -11.33
CA MET A 558 16.88 -1.96 -12.51
C MET A 558 18.32 -2.22 -12.10
N SER A 559 19.09 -2.88 -12.97
CA SER A 559 20.52 -3.11 -12.77
C SER A 559 21.24 -1.78 -12.53
N SER A 560 22.12 -1.75 -11.52
CA SER A 560 22.93 -0.56 -11.22
C SER A 560 23.94 -0.20 -12.32
N LEU A 561 24.07 -1.04 -13.36
CA LEU A 561 24.92 -0.82 -14.52
C LEU A 561 24.19 -0.15 -15.69
N ALA A 562 22.85 -0.09 -15.65
CA ALA A 562 22.05 0.53 -16.69
C ALA A 562 22.10 2.06 -16.61
N GLY A 563 22.10 2.74 -17.75
CA GLY A 563 22.12 4.21 -17.83
C GLY A 563 20.89 4.90 -17.23
N GLY A 564 19.78 4.17 -17.09
CA GLY A 564 18.56 4.64 -16.43
C GLY A 564 18.54 4.47 -14.90
N TYR A 565 19.55 3.83 -14.31
CA TYR A 565 19.56 3.51 -12.89
C TYR A 565 19.69 4.76 -12.01
N TRP A 566 18.83 4.85 -11.02
CA TRP A 566 18.96 5.79 -9.89
C TRP A 566 18.41 5.16 -8.61
N PRO A 567 19.18 5.07 -7.51
CA PRO A 567 18.75 4.36 -6.30
C PRO A 567 17.46 4.91 -5.67
N GLN A 568 17.15 6.20 -5.85
CA GLN A 568 15.89 6.81 -5.40
C GLN A 568 14.88 6.99 -6.55
N SER A 569 14.98 6.24 -7.66
CA SER A 569 13.95 6.20 -8.69
C SER A 569 12.84 5.23 -8.30
N TYR A 570 11.58 5.62 -8.52
CA TYR A 570 10.40 4.83 -8.17
C TYR A 570 10.43 3.43 -8.80
N HIS A 571 10.71 3.31 -10.10
CA HIS A 571 10.76 2.02 -10.82
C HIS A 571 12.07 1.74 -11.57
N CYS A 572 13.07 2.65 -11.50
CA CYS A 572 14.35 2.49 -12.20
C CYS A 572 15.55 2.47 -11.24
N GLY A 573 15.42 1.82 -10.09
CA GLY A 573 16.58 1.53 -9.23
C GLY A 573 16.27 1.21 -7.78
N SER A 574 15.14 1.66 -7.25
CA SER A 574 14.65 1.28 -5.90
C SER A 574 14.48 -0.23 -5.73
N VAL A 575 14.30 -0.66 -4.49
CA VAL A 575 13.91 -2.02 -4.13
C VAL A 575 12.46 -2.00 -3.63
N TRP A 576 11.66 -2.94 -4.15
CA TRP A 576 10.29 -3.18 -3.71
C TRP A 576 10.21 -4.54 -3.02
N ALA A 577 9.61 -4.58 -1.83
CA ALA A 577 9.52 -5.82 -1.05
C ALA A 577 8.65 -6.88 -1.73
N HIS A 578 7.56 -6.46 -2.38
CA HIS A 578 6.70 -7.38 -3.12
C HIS A 578 7.41 -7.99 -4.33
N ASP A 579 8.08 -7.17 -5.16
CA ASP A 579 8.88 -7.59 -6.33
C ASP A 579 9.94 -8.61 -5.91
N SER A 580 10.71 -8.29 -4.86
CA SER A 580 11.69 -9.21 -4.28
C SER A 580 11.06 -10.53 -3.82
N ALA A 581 9.86 -10.51 -3.23
CA ALA A 581 9.16 -11.72 -2.83
C ALA A 581 8.63 -12.55 -4.02
N ILE A 582 8.25 -11.91 -5.13
CA ILE A 582 7.89 -12.62 -6.38
C ILE A 582 9.12 -13.37 -6.89
N VAL A 583 10.26 -12.68 -7.01
CA VAL A 583 11.53 -13.29 -7.44
C VAL A 583 11.93 -14.43 -6.50
N MET A 584 11.86 -14.22 -5.18
CA MET A 584 12.17 -15.22 -4.18
C MET A 584 11.31 -16.48 -4.31
N ASN A 585 9.99 -16.33 -4.47
CA ASN A 585 9.07 -17.47 -4.63
C ASN A 585 9.34 -18.19 -5.97
N GLY A 586 9.64 -17.44 -7.03
CA GLY A 586 10.03 -18.02 -8.33
C GLY A 586 11.34 -18.82 -8.24
N LEU A 587 12.38 -18.28 -7.61
CA LEU A 587 13.64 -18.98 -7.33
C LEU A 587 13.40 -20.29 -6.57
N ARG A 588 12.57 -20.24 -5.52
CA ARG A 588 12.20 -21.41 -4.73
C ARG A 588 11.45 -22.45 -5.59
N ALA A 589 10.49 -22.04 -6.40
CA ALA A 589 9.72 -22.93 -7.27
C ALA A 589 10.60 -23.63 -8.34
N GLU A 590 11.67 -22.96 -8.79
CA GLU A 590 12.65 -23.50 -9.73
C GLU A 590 13.78 -24.30 -9.05
N GLY A 591 13.77 -24.43 -7.72
CA GLY A 591 14.75 -25.22 -6.95
C GLY A 591 16.01 -24.46 -6.48
N TYR A 592 16.08 -23.15 -6.69
CA TYR A 592 17.20 -22.28 -6.29
C TYR A 592 17.00 -21.73 -4.87
N VAL A 593 17.03 -22.64 -3.89
CA VAL A 593 16.70 -22.35 -2.49
C VAL A 593 17.71 -21.41 -1.85
N ASP A 594 19.00 -21.56 -2.15
CA ASP A 594 20.06 -20.74 -1.57
C ASP A 594 19.94 -19.29 -2.05
N GLU A 595 19.63 -19.08 -3.33
CA GLU A 595 19.35 -17.76 -3.91
C GLU A 595 18.07 -17.15 -3.32
N ALA A 596 17.00 -17.93 -3.15
CA ALA A 596 15.78 -17.48 -2.50
C ALA A 596 16.05 -17.03 -1.05
N LEU A 597 16.87 -17.78 -0.31
CA LEU A 597 17.28 -17.43 1.06
C LEU A 597 18.08 -16.13 1.11
N ARG A 598 18.97 -15.86 0.14
CA ARG A 598 19.69 -14.58 0.05
C ARG A 598 18.74 -13.40 -0.11
N VAL A 599 17.69 -13.55 -0.92
CA VAL A 599 16.66 -12.50 -1.07
C VAL A 599 15.88 -12.31 0.24
N ALA A 600 15.48 -13.40 0.89
CA ALA A 600 14.78 -13.35 2.17
C ALA A 600 15.61 -12.67 3.27
N GLU A 601 16.90 -13.00 3.36
CA GLU A 601 17.85 -12.37 4.29
C GLU A 601 17.96 -10.86 4.07
N GLY A 602 18.01 -10.42 2.80
CA GLY A 602 18.02 -9.01 2.46
C GLY A 602 16.75 -8.28 2.89
N LEU A 603 15.58 -8.88 2.66
CA LEU A 603 14.30 -8.31 3.12
C LEU A 603 14.22 -8.20 4.64
N VAL A 604 14.69 -9.22 5.37
CA VAL A 604 14.75 -9.19 6.85
C VAL A 604 15.72 -8.09 7.34
N ALA A 605 16.84 -7.88 6.65
CA ALA A 605 17.77 -6.80 6.95
C ALA A 605 17.16 -5.41 6.68
N ALA A 606 16.41 -5.26 5.58
CA ALA A 606 15.68 -4.04 5.27
C ALA A 606 14.62 -3.74 6.34
N ALA A 607 13.84 -4.75 6.77
CA ALA A 607 12.79 -4.61 7.78
C ALA A 607 13.30 -3.94 9.08
N ALA A 608 14.48 -4.35 9.56
CA ALA A 608 15.07 -3.77 10.77
C ALA A 608 15.33 -2.26 10.67
N SER A 609 15.60 -1.76 9.46
CA SER A 609 15.88 -0.34 9.20
C SER A 609 14.63 0.55 9.24
N PHE A 610 13.46 -0.05 9.06
CA PHE A 610 12.16 0.64 9.05
C PHE A 610 11.30 0.27 10.26
N GLY A 611 11.92 -0.10 11.38
CA GLY A 611 11.20 -0.49 12.60
C GLY A 611 10.26 -1.68 12.40
N TYR A 612 10.61 -2.58 11.48
CA TYR A 612 9.84 -3.77 11.06
C TYR A 612 8.53 -3.46 10.33
N GLN A 613 8.36 -2.23 9.86
CA GLN A 613 7.25 -1.79 9.03
C GLN A 613 7.79 -1.34 7.67
N ILE A 614 8.01 -2.29 6.77
CA ILE A 614 8.61 -2.01 5.45
C ILE A 614 7.66 -1.13 4.61
N PRO A 615 8.13 0.00 4.05
CA PRO A 615 7.32 0.83 3.16
C PRO A 615 7.06 0.16 1.81
N GLU A 616 6.29 0.83 0.97
CA GLU A 616 6.06 0.44 -0.42
C GLU A 616 7.37 0.10 -1.17
N LEU A 617 8.36 0.98 -1.06
CA LEU A 617 9.69 0.85 -1.64
C LEU A 617 10.75 1.61 -0.83
N TYR A 618 12.02 1.30 -1.06
CA TYR A 618 13.17 1.98 -0.48
C TYR A 618 14.35 2.03 -1.46
N SER A 619 15.42 2.73 -1.09
CA SER A 619 16.55 2.98 -1.98
C SER A 619 17.21 1.70 -2.52
N GLY A 620 17.68 1.75 -3.76
CA GLY A 620 18.53 0.75 -4.39
C GLY A 620 19.98 0.71 -3.92
N ASP A 621 20.35 1.49 -2.90
CA ASP A 621 21.73 1.56 -2.44
C ASP A 621 22.26 0.18 -1.99
N PRO A 622 23.53 -0.16 -2.32
CA PRO A 622 24.10 -1.43 -1.90
C PRO A 622 24.32 -1.47 -0.39
N ALA A 623 24.15 -2.65 0.21
CA ALA A 623 24.41 -2.88 1.64
C ALA A 623 25.90 -2.70 2.02
N VAL A 624 26.80 -2.80 1.03
CA VAL A 624 28.22 -2.49 1.16
C VAL A 624 28.61 -1.58 0.01
N ASP A 625 29.12 -0.39 0.31
CA ASP A 625 29.51 0.56 -0.72
C ASP A 625 30.82 0.17 -1.45
N ALA A 626 31.20 0.97 -2.44
CA ALA A 626 32.40 0.73 -3.24
C ALA A 626 33.72 0.78 -2.43
N ASP A 627 33.71 1.43 -1.26
CA ASP A 627 34.85 1.52 -0.36
C ASP A 627 34.88 0.37 0.67
N GLY A 628 33.91 -0.56 0.60
CA GLY A 628 33.78 -1.70 1.50
C GLY A 628 33.11 -1.38 2.83
N VAL A 629 32.45 -0.21 2.94
CA VAL A 629 31.77 0.21 4.16
C VAL A 629 30.34 -0.34 4.15
N ALA A 630 29.99 -1.10 5.19
CA ALA A 630 28.63 -1.59 5.38
C ALA A 630 27.69 -0.41 5.70
N ALA A 631 26.60 -0.31 4.95
CA ALA A 631 25.53 0.64 5.22
C ALA A 631 24.79 0.27 6.52
N GLY A 632 24.29 1.28 7.23
CA GLY A 632 23.45 1.09 8.43
C GLY A 632 22.02 0.63 8.12
N GLY A 633 21.67 0.46 6.84
CA GLY A 633 20.32 0.22 6.32
C GLY A 633 20.09 0.97 5.00
N PRO A 634 19.09 0.59 4.20
CA PRO A 634 18.70 1.35 3.02
C PRO A 634 18.04 2.68 3.42
N ALA A 635 18.19 3.71 2.58
CA ALA A 635 17.48 4.97 2.74
C ALA A 635 15.99 4.83 2.39
N ALA A 636 15.14 5.57 3.09
CA ALA A 636 13.71 5.63 2.79
C ALA A 636 13.47 6.28 1.42
N TYR A 637 12.48 5.77 0.67
CA TYR A 637 11.96 6.50 -0.47
C TYR A 637 11.00 7.60 0.02
N PRO A 638 11.16 8.87 -0.41
CA PRO A 638 10.53 10.00 0.29
C PRO A 638 9.00 9.99 0.36
N ALA A 639 8.34 9.48 -0.68
CA ALA A 639 6.89 9.53 -0.83
C ALA A 639 6.22 8.14 -0.82
N ALA A 640 6.90 7.11 -0.32
CA ALA A 640 6.43 5.72 -0.35
C ALA A 640 5.20 5.53 0.54
N CYS A 641 4.20 4.78 0.07
CA CYS A 641 3.09 4.37 0.93
C CYS A 641 3.58 3.60 2.17
N HIS A 642 2.92 3.81 3.30
CA HIS A 642 3.26 3.21 4.59
C HIS A 642 2.01 3.16 5.50
N PRO A 643 1.39 2.00 5.76
CA PRO A 643 1.72 0.70 5.19
C PRO A 643 1.24 0.53 3.74
N GLN A 644 1.81 -0.46 3.06
CA GLN A 644 1.44 -0.92 1.71
C GLN A 644 1.18 -2.43 1.73
N ALA A 645 0.03 -2.88 1.21
CA ALA A 645 -0.46 -4.25 1.37
C ALA A 645 0.47 -5.30 0.77
N TRP A 646 0.92 -5.13 -0.48
CA TRP A 646 1.82 -6.13 -1.09
C TRP A 646 3.20 -6.20 -0.41
N SER A 647 3.66 -5.11 0.21
CA SER A 647 4.93 -5.05 0.94
C SER A 647 4.77 -5.72 2.30
N ALA A 648 3.67 -5.46 3.01
CA ALA A 648 3.34 -6.15 4.24
C ALA A 648 3.12 -7.66 4.00
N ALA A 649 2.37 -8.03 2.96
CA ALA A 649 2.10 -9.43 2.61
C ALA A 649 3.36 -10.19 2.18
N SER A 650 4.38 -9.52 1.66
CA SER A 650 5.68 -10.15 1.33
C SER A 650 6.35 -10.84 2.54
N SER A 651 6.07 -10.37 3.77
CA SER A 651 6.53 -11.02 5.01
C SER A 651 5.99 -12.44 5.16
N VAL A 652 4.78 -12.70 4.65
CA VAL A 652 4.16 -14.03 4.66
C VAL A 652 4.82 -14.96 3.65
N CYS A 653 5.33 -14.45 2.52
CA CYS A 653 6.15 -15.24 1.61
C CYS A 653 7.47 -15.65 2.25
N VAL A 654 8.14 -14.75 2.97
CA VAL A 654 9.37 -15.09 3.71
C VAL A 654 9.08 -16.12 4.79
N LEU A 655 7.97 -15.96 5.54
CA LEU A 655 7.53 -16.96 6.51
C LEU A 655 7.28 -18.33 5.86
N ALA A 656 6.56 -18.36 4.74
CA ALA A 656 6.25 -19.58 4.02
C ALA A 656 7.51 -20.28 3.50
N LEU A 657 8.47 -19.54 2.93
CA LEU A 657 9.77 -20.06 2.54
C LEU A 657 10.49 -20.70 3.73
N LEU A 658 10.58 -19.98 4.86
CA LEU A 658 11.34 -20.43 6.03
C LEU A 658 10.73 -21.67 6.69
N LEU A 659 9.39 -21.78 6.70
CA LEU A 659 8.68 -22.92 7.25
C LEU A 659 8.48 -24.06 6.23
N GLY A 660 8.74 -23.81 4.94
CA GLY A 660 8.50 -24.78 3.86
C GLY A 660 7.02 -25.03 3.58
N LEU A 661 6.16 -24.00 3.73
CA LEU A 661 4.71 -24.12 3.51
C LEU A 661 4.38 -24.21 2.02
N GLU A 662 3.70 -25.28 1.62
CA GLU A 662 3.29 -25.53 0.23
C GLU A 662 1.82 -26.00 0.18
N PRO A 663 1.07 -25.73 -0.90
CA PRO A 663 -0.27 -26.28 -1.07
C PRO A 663 -0.22 -27.81 -1.23
N ASP A 664 -1.27 -28.51 -0.81
CA ASP A 664 -1.45 -29.96 -0.95
C ASP A 664 -0.43 -30.87 -0.20
N VAL A 665 0.50 -30.29 0.56
CA VAL A 665 1.35 -31.01 1.50
C VAL A 665 0.59 -31.08 2.84
N GLY A 666 0.12 -32.27 3.23
CA GLY A 666 -0.57 -32.46 4.50
C GLY A 666 0.27 -31.94 5.68
N ALA A 667 -0.39 -31.52 6.77
CA ALA A 667 0.15 -30.78 7.93
C ALA A 667 1.25 -31.49 8.78
N GLY A 668 2.20 -32.16 8.14
CA GLY A 668 3.30 -32.91 8.74
C GLY A 668 4.46 -33.22 7.80
N ALA A 669 4.51 -32.62 6.60
CA ALA A 669 5.66 -32.70 5.68
C ALA A 669 6.34 -31.34 5.41
N ASP A 670 5.93 -30.29 6.11
CA ASP A 670 6.61 -28.99 6.14
C ASP A 670 7.93 -29.16 6.91
N ALA A 671 9.04 -29.22 6.18
CA ALA A 671 10.37 -29.17 6.77
C ALA A 671 10.90 -27.74 6.63
N PRO A 672 11.15 -27.04 7.75
CA PRO A 672 11.80 -25.74 7.71
C PRO A 672 13.11 -25.82 6.91
N VAL A 673 13.37 -24.78 6.12
CA VAL A 673 14.65 -24.67 5.41
C VAL A 673 15.80 -24.56 6.41
N ASP A 674 16.98 -25.08 6.05
CA ASP A 674 18.18 -24.99 6.88
C ASP A 674 18.75 -23.55 6.85
N SER A 675 18.12 -22.67 7.64
CA SER A 675 18.52 -21.27 7.77
C SER A 675 18.51 -20.85 9.25
N PRO A 676 19.46 -19.99 9.68
CA PRO A 676 19.40 -19.35 10.98
C PRO A 676 18.06 -18.62 11.24
N LEU A 677 17.45 -18.06 10.20
CA LEU A 677 16.17 -17.34 10.30
C LEU A 677 14.98 -18.25 10.65
N ALA A 678 15.09 -19.55 10.34
CA ALA A 678 14.04 -20.54 10.62
C ALA A 678 14.14 -21.14 12.03
N ARG A 679 15.21 -20.85 12.80
CA ARG A 679 15.43 -21.47 14.11
C ARG A 679 14.36 -21.08 15.12
N GLY A 680 13.60 -22.09 15.58
CA GLY A 680 12.52 -21.90 16.55
C GLY A 680 11.30 -21.15 15.99
N LEU A 681 11.27 -20.90 14.67
CA LEU A 681 10.17 -20.26 13.97
C LEU A 681 8.95 -21.17 13.99
N ARG A 682 7.81 -20.62 14.42
CA ARG A 682 6.52 -21.33 14.45
C ARG A 682 5.35 -20.38 14.34
N LEU A 683 4.26 -20.91 13.81
CA LEU A 683 2.94 -20.30 13.83
C LEU A 683 2.20 -20.68 15.11
N GLU A 684 1.74 -19.69 15.86
CA GLU A 684 0.81 -19.84 16.99
C GLU A 684 -0.58 -19.43 16.49
N ARG A 685 -1.60 -20.28 16.73
CA ARG A 685 -2.99 -20.11 16.26
C ARG A 685 -3.98 -20.23 17.41
#